data_AF-A0A8J5R7L1-F1
#
_entry.id   AF-A0A8J5R7L1-F1
#
_cell.length_a   1.000
_cell.length_b   1.000
_cell.length_c   1.000
_cell.angle_alpha   90.00
_cell.angle_beta   90.00
_cell.angle_gamma   90.00
#
_symmetry.space_group_name_H-M   'P 1'
#
loop_
_entity.id
_entity.type
_entity.pdbx_description
1 polymer ?
#
loop_
_entity_poly.entity_id
_entity_poly.type
_entity_poly.pdbx_seq_one_letter_code
_entity_poly.pdbx_strand_id
1 'polypeptide(L)'
;MTSSTRALLLSCFHGGGGGGGGGGGAEVSRRLVLRPRYPSMPRRPKEGAVAGKGGGGGGDLEAAGSVEDEEEKVAVFEVSGMTCAACAGSVEKAVKRLPGILDAAVDVLGGHAQVVFYSAFVSEDKIRETIQDVGFEAKLIDEEVKEKNILVCRLHIKGMTCTSCASTIESILQGVPGVHRASVALATEEAEIRYDRRIVAASQLTHAVEETGFEAILITTGDDQSRIDLRVDGTLNERLIMIMKSSVQALPGVEDIKFDTELHKITISYKPDQTGPRDLIEVIESAASGDLTVSIYPEADGRQQHRHQEIKRYGQSFLWSLVFTIPVFLTSMVFMYIPGLREELEKKVINMMSIGELLRWILSTPVQFVIGRKFYTGAYKAISHGSSNMDVLIALGTNTAYFYSVYSILRAATSHNYMATDFFETSSMLISFILLGKYLEILAKGKTSEAIAKLMDLAPETATMLIYDHEGNVVSEKDIDSRLIQKNDVIKVVPGGKVASDGFVIWGQSHVNESMITGESRPVAKRKGDTVIGGTVNENGVLHVRATFVGSESALAQIVRLVESAQMAKAPVQKFADEISRVFVPLVIILSLFTWLAWLLAARFHVYPKSWIPSSMDSFQLALQFGISVMVIACPCALGLATPTAVMVATGVGASQGVLIKGGQALESAQKVDCIVF
;
A
#
# COMPACT_ATOMS: atom_id res chain seq x y z
N MET A 1 -43.71 -9.71 -36.07
CA MET A 1 -44.79 -8.90 -35.46
C MET A 1 -44.23 -7.50 -35.23
N THR A 2 -44.89 -6.55 -35.88
CA THR A 2 -44.49 -5.16 -36.18
C THR A 2 -45.18 -4.15 -35.25
N SER A 3 -44.63 -2.93 -35.22
CA SER A 3 -45.30 -1.64 -34.90
C SER A 3 -45.51 -1.32 -33.40
N SER A 4 -45.49 -0.07 -32.90
CA SER A 4 -45.56 1.29 -33.47
C SER A 4 -45.14 2.29 -32.36
N THR A 5 -44.27 3.31 -32.53
CA THR A 5 -44.46 4.67 -33.11
C THR A 5 -45.20 5.72 -32.25
N ARG A 6 -44.48 6.80 -31.88
CA ARG A 6 -44.82 8.27 -31.90
C ARG A 6 -43.82 9.00 -30.97
N ALA A 7 -42.89 9.88 -31.33
CA ALA A 7 -42.70 10.90 -32.37
C ALA A 7 -43.57 12.18 -32.25
N LEU A 8 -42.90 13.31 -32.53
CA LEU A 8 -43.34 14.69 -32.87
C LEU A 8 -43.29 15.69 -31.69
N LEU A 9 -42.73 16.92 -31.77
CA LEU A 9 -42.17 17.74 -32.88
C LEU A 9 -41.40 18.96 -32.30
N LEU A 10 -40.28 19.34 -32.97
CA LEU A 10 -39.88 20.67 -33.53
C LEU A 10 -40.27 21.98 -32.80
N SER A 11 -39.58 23.14 -32.88
CA SER A 11 -38.28 23.67 -33.35
C SER A 11 -38.47 25.21 -33.50
N CYS A 12 -37.37 25.97 -33.55
CA CYS A 12 -37.23 27.38 -34.01
C CYS A 12 -37.66 28.46 -32.97
N PHE A 13 -37.02 29.63 -32.83
CA PHE A 13 -36.44 30.53 -33.83
C PHE A 13 -35.33 31.44 -33.25
N HIS A 14 -34.47 31.89 -34.17
CA HIS A 14 -33.45 32.94 -34.07
C HIS A 14 -34.08 34.36 -34.06
N GLY A 15 -33.40 35.32 -33.41
CA GLY A 15 -33.12 36.66 -33.97
C GLY A 15 -33.97 37.87 -33.54
N GLY A 16 -33.27 38.94 -33.12
CA GLY A 16 -33.53 40.30 -33.63
C GLY A 16 -34.15 41.36 -32.71
N GLY A 17 -33.29 42.25 -32.17
CA GLY A 17 -33.34 43.72 -32.34
C GLY A 17 -34.52 44.57 -31.82
N GLY A 18 -34.18 45.58 -31.01
CA GLY A 18 -34.63 46.97 -31.26
C GLY A 18 -35.59 47.63 -30.25
N GLY A 19 -35.09 48.67 -29.57
CA GLY A 19 -35.75 49.98 -29.52
C GLY A 19 -36.73 50.33 -28.39
N GLY A 20 -36.42 51.42 -27.68
CA GLY A 20 -37.39 52.52 -27.52
C GLY A 20 -37.98 52.74 -26.12
N GLY A 21 -37.66 53.89 -25.52
CA GLY A 21 -38.13 54.33 -24.20
C GLY A 21 -39.60 54.74 -24.10
N GLY A 22 -39.99 55.13 -22.89
CA GLY A 22 -41.30 55.76 -22.62
C GLY A 22 -41.68 55.70 -21.16
N GLY A 23 -41.53 56.82 -20.45
CA GLY A 23 -41.84 56.96 -19.03
C GLY A 23 -43.34 57.06 -18.72
N GLY A 24 -43.66 56.99 -17.43
CA GLY A 24 -44.99 57.27 -16.88
C GLY A 24 -44.96 57.07 -15.37
N GLY A 25 -44.87 58.17 -14.62
CA GLY A 25 -44.84 58.17 -13.16
C GLY A 25 -46.23 58.03 -12.54
N ALA A 26 -46.24 57.56 -11.29
CA ALA A 26 -47.29 57.83 -10.32
C ALA A 26 -46.65 57.90 -8.91
N GLU A 27 -46.64 59.11 -8.35
CA GLU A 27 -46.35 59.38 -6.93
C GLU A 27 -47.47 58.81 -6.05
N VAL A 28 -47.13 58.13 -4.95
CA VAL A 28 -47.80 58.31 -3.65
C VAL A 28 -46.78 58.15 -2.50
N SER A 29 -46.93 59.05 -1.54
CA SER A 29 -46.02 59.46 -0.48
C SER A 29 -45.80 58.49 0.69
N ARG A 30 -44.71 58.75 1.39
CA ARG A 30 -44.08 58.06 2.53
C ARG A 30 -44.96 57.94 3.78
N ARG A 31 -44.77 56.86 4.55
CA ARG A 31 -44.74 56.93 6.02
C ARG A 31 -43.34 56.54 6.51
N LEU A 32 -42.70 57.48 7.19
CA LEU A 32 -41.45 57.32 7.93
C LEU A 32 -41.69 56.40 9.15
N VAL A 33 -40.80 55.42 9.33
CA VAL A 33 -40.50 54.83 10.65
C VAL A 33 -39.01 55.06 10.91
N LEU A 34 -38.72 55.62 12.08
CA LEU A 34 -37.41 56.08 12.54
C LEU A 34 -36.40 54.92 12.63
N ARG A 35 -35.17 55.15 12.14
CA ARG A 35 -34.01 54.28 12.40
C ARG A 35 -33.35 54.68 13.73
N PRO A 36 -32.90 53.74 14.58
CA PRO A 36 -31.98 54.05 15.67
C PRO A 36 -30.59 54.41 15.09
N ARG A 37 -29.98 55.48 15.59
CA ARG A 37 -28.54 55.77 15.38
C ARG A 37 -27.74 54.90 16.35
N TYR A 38 -26.83 54.09 15.84
CA TYR A 38 -25.74 53.49 16.62
C TYR A 38 -24.43 54.28 16.39
N PRO A 39 -23.54 54.30 17.40
CA PRO A 39 -22.29 55.07 17.34
C PRO A 39 -21.31 54.49 16.30
N SER A 40 -20.48 55.37 15.73
CA SER A 40 -19.47 55.04 14.72
C SER A 40 -18.36 54.13 15.24
N MET A 41 -17.97 53.13 14.44
CA MET A 41 -16.84 52.22 14.67
C MET A 41 -15.50 52.94 14.89
N PRO A 42 -14.59 52.39 15.73
CA PRO A 42 -13.18 52.76 15.73
C PRO A 42 -12.49 52.36 14.42
N ARG A 43 -11.52 53.17 13.97
CA ARG A 43 -10.76 52.95 12.74
C ARG A 43 -9.71 51.84 12.93
N ARG A 44 -9.56 50.96 11.94
CA ARG A 44 -8.47 49.97 11.83
C ARG A 44 -7.09 50.64 11.89
N PRO A 45 -6.07 50.04 12.54
CA PRO A 45 -4.67 50.40 12.32
C PRO A 45 -4.22 49.89 10.95
N LYS A 46 -3.44 50.70 10.23
CA LYS A 46 -2.72 50.29 9.01
C LYS A 46 -1.37 49.72 9.41
N GLU A 47 -1.01 48.57 8.85
CA GLU A 47 0.35 48.04 8.93
C GLU A 47 1.33 48.85 8.07
N GLY A 48 2.49 49.15 8.67
CA GLY A 48 3.79 49.17 8.01
C GLY A 48 4.13 50.31 7.04
N ALA A 49 4.58 51.45 7.55
CA ALA A 49 5.39 52.40 6.77
C ALA A 49 6.72 52.70 7.48
N VAL A 50 7.80 52.34 6.79
CA VAL A 50 9.22 52.57 7.11
C VAL A 50 9.56 54.06 7.12
N ALA A 51 10.24 54.57 8.15
CA ALA A 51 11.23 55.66 8.07
C ALA A 51 11.92 55.90 9.43
N GLY A 52 13.20 56.25 9.41
CA GLY A 52 14.05 56.39 10.58
C GLY A 52 14.20 57.80 11.17
N LYS A 53 15.02 57.83 12.23
CA LYS A 53 15.70 58.96 12.91
C LYS A 53 14.86 60.12 13.48
N GLY A 54 14.92 60.22 14.81
CA GLY A 54 15.26 61.48 15.49
C GLY A 54 14.51 61.80 16.78
N GLY A 55 15.22 61.76 17.93
CA GLY A 55 15.05 62.74 19.01
C GLY A 55 14.28 62.34 20.28
N GLY A 56 15.03 61.85 21.28
CA GLY A 56 15.06 62.34 22.68
C GLY A 56 13.78 62.43 23.54
N GLY A 57 13.80 61.70 24.67
CA GLY A 57 12.99 61.99 25.86
C GLY A 57 12.76 60.76 26.73
N GLY A 58 13.55 60.60 27.80
CA GLY A 58 13.41 59.50 28.76
C GLY A 58 12.28 59.70 29.76
N GLY A 59 11.76 58.58 30.27
CA GLY A 59 10.77 58.53 31.36
C GLY A 59 10.06 57.18 31.42
N ASP A 60 10.57 56.33 32.31
CA ASP A 60 9.90 55.28 33.08
C ASP A 60 9.39 54.01 32.38
N LEU A 61 10.11 52.92 32.70
CA LEU A 61 9.66 51.53 32.62
C LEU A 61 8.47 51.32 33.58
N GLU A 62 7.32 50.94 33.04
CA GLU A 62 6.37 50.09 33.75
C GLU A 62 5.98 48.90 32.86
N ALA A 63 5.81 47.77 33.53
CA ALA A 63 5.88 46.42 33.02
C ALA A 63 4.65 45.98 32.21
N ALA A 64 4.95 45.16 31.20
CA ALA A 64 4.18 44.07 30.62
C ALA A 64 2.77 43.80 31.16
N GLY A 65 1.77 44.00 30.31
CA GLY A 65 0.60 43.12 30.20
C GLY A 65 0.75 42.29 28.92
N SER A 66 0.81 40.98 29.06
CA SER A 66 0.89 40.00 27.98
C SER A 66 -0.27 40.17 26.99
N VAL A 67 0.06 40.27 25.70
CA VAL A 67 -0.88 40.12 24.59
C VAL A 67 -1.35 38.67 24.64
N GLU A 68 -2.61 38.44 25.02
CA GLU A 68 -3.27 37.15 24.83
C GLU A 68 -3.39 36.94 23.31
N ASP A 69 -2.86 35.82 22.82
CA ASP A 69 -2.86 35.44 21.41
C ASP A 69 -4.30 35.44 20.85
N GLU A 70 -4.59 36.30 19.88
CA GLU A 70 -5.85 36.29 19.13
C GLU A 70 -5.88 35.06 18.20
N GLU A 71 -6.27 33.89 18.72
CA GLU A 71 -6.39 32.65 17.92
C GLU A 71 -7.45 32.79 16.82
N GLU A 72 -6.99 32.86 15.58
CA GLU A 72 -7.78 32.67 14.35
C GLU A 72 -8.24 31.22 14.24
N LYS A 73 -9.55 31.00 14.04
CA LYS A 73 -10.16 29.68 13.88
C LYS A 73 -11.00 29.60 12.62
N VAL A 74 -11.09 28.41 12.06
CA VAL A 74 -11.92 28.12 10.88
C VAL A 74 -13.00 27.11 11.30
N ALA A 75 -14.27 27.49 11.15
CA ALA A 75 -15.39 26.58 11.37
C ALA A 75 -16.10 26.28 10.06
N VAL A 76 -16.45 25.01 9.87
CA VAL A 76 -17.25 24.56 8.73
C VAL A 76 -18.61 24.10 9.23
N PHE A 77 -19.67 24.62 8.64
CA PHE A 77 -21.05 24.27 8.97
C PHE A 77 -21.70 23.54 7.79
N GLU A 78 -22.35 22.41 8.07
CA GLU A 78 -23.31 21.79 7.15
C GLU A 78 -24.61 22.61 7.21
N VAL A 79 -25.02 23.19 6.09
CA VAL A 79 -26.18 24.08 5.99
C VAL A 79 -27.25 23.44 5.11
N SER A 80 -28.31 22.93 5.74
CA SER A 80 -29.42 22.24 5.09
C SER A 80 -30.51 23.21 4.63
N GLY A 81 -31.09 22.93 3.46
CA GLY A 81 -32.21 23.69 2.88
C GLY A 81 -31.84 24.76 1.85
N MET A 82 -30.55 24.94 1.55
CA MET A 82 -30.12 25.84 0.46
C MET A 82 -30.33 25.19 -0.91
N THR A 83 -31.04 25.90 -1.82
CA THR A 83 -31.36 25.40 -3.17
C THR A 83 -30.88 26.30 -4.30
N CYS A 84 -30.33 27.48 -3.99
CA CYS A 84 -29.86 28.42 -5.01
C CYS A 84 -28.72 29.33 -4.51
N ALA A 85 -28.01 29.95 -5.46
CA ALA A 85 -26.92 30.90 -5.19
C ALA A 85 -27.36 32.15 -4.38
N ALA A 86 -28.63 32.55 -4.50
CA ALA A 86 -29.16 33.67 -3.72
C ALA A 86 -29.32 33.31 -2.22
N CYS A 87 -29.60 32.03 -1.91
CA CYS A 87 -29.63 31.52 -0.54
C CYS A 87 -28.23 31.56 0.09
N ALA A 88 -27.22 31.03 -0.61
CA ALA A 88 -25.82 31.11 -0.15
C ALA A 88 -25.36 32.55 0.07
N GLY A 89 -25.64 33.45 -0.88
CA GLY A 89 -25.29 34.86 -0.73
C GLY A 89 -26.00 35.57 0.43
N SER A 90 -27.15 35.06 0.90
CA SER A 90 -27.87 35.58 2.06
C SER A 90 -27.22 35.12 3.37
N VAL A 91 -26.86 33.84 3.45
CA VAL A 91 -26.11 33.27 4.58
C VAL A 91 -24.72 33.91 4.69
N GLU A 92 -23.98 34.02 3.59
CA GLU A 92 -22.65 34.63 3.55
C GLU A 92 -22.66 36.08 4.06
N LYS A 93 -23.64 36.89 3.63
CA LYS A 93 -23.79 38.28 4.08
C LYS A 93 -24.21 38.40 5.54
N ALA A 94 -25.01 37.46 6.04
CA ALA A 94 -25.44 37.47 7.44
C ALA A 94 -24.27 37.15 8.36
N VAL A 95 -23.49 36.13 8.02
CA VAL A 95 -22.29 35.74 8.76
C VAL A 95 -21.25 36.87 8.70
N LYS A 96 -20.90 37.41 7.53
CA LYS A 96 -19.92 38.53 7.40
C LYS A 96 -20.25 39.80 8.20
N ARG A 97 -21.47 39.96 8.72
CA ARG A 97 -21.88 41.10 9.56
C ARG A 97 -21.57 40.92 11.05
N LEU A 98 -21.23 39.70 11.48
CA LEU A 98 -20.87 39.44 12.87
C LEU A 98 -19.50 40.05 13.20
N PRO A 99 -19.33 40.66 14.39
CA PRO A 99 -18.04 41.16 14.83
C PRO A 99 -17.08 39.98 15.05
N GLY A 100 -15.83 40.10 14.56
CA GLY A 100 -14.82 39.06 14.71
C GLY A 100 -14.67 38.09 13.52
N ILE A 101 -15.46 38.24 12.46
CA ILE A 101 -15.35 37.41 11.24
C ILE A 101 -14.41 38.05 10.22
N LEU A 102 -13.42 37.29 9.77
CA LEU A 102 -12.44 37.65 8.74
C LEU A 102 -13.02 37.41 7.35
N ASP A 103 -13.51 36.20 7.11
CA ASP A 103 -14.14 35.81 5.86
C ASP A 103 -15.19 34.71 6.07
N ALA A 104 -16.12 34.60 5.13
CA ALA A 104 -17.10 33.52 5.08
C ALA A 104 -17.39 33.19 3.61
N ALA A 105 -17.39 31.91 3.28
CA ALA A 105 -17.70 31.39 1.96
C ALA A 105 -18.74 30.26 2.09
N VAL A 106 -19.76 30.28 1.23
CA VAL A 106 -20.86 29.30 1.27
C VAL A 106 -20.94 28.57 -0.06
N ASP A 107 -20.77 27.26 -0.03
CA ASP A 107 -20.90 26.37 -1.19
C ASP A 107 -22.31 25.76 -1.22
N VAL A 108 -23.09 26.12 -2.25
CA VAL A 108 -24.44 25.58 -2.47
C VAL A 108 -24.41 24.14 -2.94
N LEU A 109 -23.38 23.74 -3.71
CA LEU A 109 -23.28 22.38 -4.27
C LEU A 109 -22.84 21.39 -3.20
N GLY A 110 -21.88 21.78 -2.36
CA GLY A 110 -21.45 21.01 -1.19
C GLY A 110 -22.39 21.10 0.01
N GLY A 111 -23.23 22.14 0.10
CA GLY A 111 -24.09 22.37 1.26
C GLY A 111 -23.31 22.79 2.51
N HIS A 112 -22.15 23.43 2.33
CA HIS A 112 -21.23 23.78 3.41
C HIS A 112 -21.00 25.30 3.48
N ALA A 113 -20.84 25.84 4.69
CA ALA A 113 -20.44 27.21 4.94
C ALA A 113 -19.13 27.21 5.75
N GLN A 114 -18.06 27.73 5.16
CA GLN A 114 -16.77 27.90 5.82
C GLN A 114 -16.65 29.33 6.33
N VAL A 115 -16.24 29.47 7.60
CA VAL A 115 -16.18 30.76 8.30
C VAL A 115 -14.84 30.88 9.01
N VAL A 116 -14.10 31.96 8.73
CA VAL A 116 -12.83 32.30 9.38
C VAL A 116 -13.10 33.42 10.38
N PHE A 117 -12.78 33.21 11.66
CA PHE A 117 -13.14 34.14 12.73
C PHE A 117 -12.13 34.11 13.88
N TYR A 118 -12.12 35.18 14.67
CA TYR A 118 -11.37 35.24 15.92
C TYR A 118 -12.21 34.72 17.07
N SER A 119 -11.71 33.66 17.73
CA SER A 119 -12.41 33.00 18.83
C SER A 119 -12.65 33.89 20.06
N ALA A 120 -11.88 34.97 20.20
CA ALA A 120 -12.04 35.99 21.24
C ALA A 120 -13.31 36.85 21.06
N PHE A 121 -13.82 37.00 19.83
CA PHE A 121 -14.89 37.95 19.52
C PHE A 121 -16.23 37.28 19.18
N VAL A 122 -16.22 36.06 18.64
CA VAL A 122 -17.43 35.32 18.28
C VAL A 122 -17.25 33.83 18.52
N SER A 123 -18.28 33.19 19.08
CA SER A 123 -18.31 31.73 19.28
C SER A 123 -19.00 31.02 18.11
N GLU A 124 -18.65 29.74 17.91
CA GLU A 124 -19.24 28.86 16.89
C GLU A 124 -20.77 28.76 17.05
N ASP A 125 -21.27 28.77 18.29
CA ASP A 125 -22.69 28.79 18.59
C ASP A 125 -23.40 30.03 18.04
N LYS A 126 -22.75 31.20 18.15
CA LYS A 126 -23.32 32.46 17.66
C LYS A 126 -23.38 32.50 16.14
N ILE A 127 -22.38 31.89 15.48
CA ILE A 127 -22.36 31.74 14.02
C ILE A 127 -23.49 30.79 13.58
N ARG A 128 -23.65 29.66 14.26
CA ARG A 128 -24.74 28.70 14.02
C ARG A 128 -26.12 29.32 14.19
N GLU A 129 -26.36 30.03 15.29
CA GLU A 129 -27.61 30.77 15.52
C GLU A 129 -27.89 31.75 14.38
N THR A 130 -26.87 32.46 13.89
CA THR A 130 -27.04 33.44 12.81
C THR A 130 -27.45 32.79 11.50
N ILE A 131 -26.94 31.58 11.20
CA ILE A 131 -27.37 30.83 10.01
C ILE A 131 -28.83 30.35 10.16
N GLN A 132 -29.21 29.92 11.37
CA GLN A 132 -30.58 29.54 11.70
C GLN A 132 -31.56 30.71 11.64
N ASP A 133 -31.15 31.91 12.06
CA ASP A 133 -31.94 33.14 11.98
C ASP A 133 -32.23 33.58 10.54
N VAL A 134 -31.36 33.20 9.59
CA VAL A 134 -31.58 33.41 8.15
C VAL A 134 -32.59 32.41 7.58
N GLY A 135 -32.91 31.34 8.33
CA GLY A 135 -33.91 30.34 7.99
C GLY A 135 -33.33 29.02 7.46
N PHE A 136 -32.04 28.75 7.70
CA PHE A 136 -31.38 27.50 7.27
C PHE A 136 -30.86 26.71 8.47
N GLU A 137 -31.04 25.39 8.47
CA GLU A 137 -30.52 24.54 9.53
C GLU A 137 -29.00 24.39 9.39
N ALA A 138 -28.25 24.73 10.44
CA ALA A 138 -26.79 24.64 10.47
C ALA A 138 -26.31 23.67 11.54
N LYS A 139 -25.40 22.76 11.17
CA LYS A 139 -24.71 21.83 12.06
C LYS A 139 -23.21 22.02 11.92
N LEU A 140 -22.50 22.17 13.04
CA LEU A 140 -21.05 22.28 13.05
C LEU A 140 -20.44 20.94 12.60
N ILE A 141 -19.51 21.00 11.64
CA ILE A 141 -18.68 19.87 11.26
C ILE A 141 -17.35 20.02 12.01
N ASP A 142 -17.17 19.23 13.09
CA ASP A 142 -15.90 19.11 13.80
C ASP A 142 -14.87 18.36 12.92
N GLU A 143 -14.41 18.97 11.83
CA GLU A 143 -13.36 18.39 10.98
C GLU A 143 -11.98 18.50 11.64
N GLU A 144 -11.71 19.59 12.37
CA GLU A 144 -10.40 19.82 13.01
C GLU A 144 -10.06 18.80 14.11
N VAL A 145 -11.05 18.14 14.71
CA VAL A 145 -10.85 17.08 15.72
C VAL A 145 -10.87 15.68 15.09
N LYS A 146 -11.52 15.48 13.94
CA LYS A 146 -11.57 14.18 13.27
C LYS A 146 -10.29 13.86 12.52
N GLU A 147 -9.65 14.83 11.87
CA GLU A 147 -8.41 14.55 11.12
C GLU A 147 -7.19 14.33 12.02
N LYS A 148 -7.10 14.99 13.19
CA LYS A 148 -5.94 14.85 14.09
C LYS A 148 -5.81 13.48 14.78
N ASN A 149 -6.85 12.65 14.81
CA ASN A 149 -6.79 11.33 15.48
C ASN A 149 -6.71 10.15 14.52
N ILE A 150 -6.85 10.39 13.21
CA ILE A 150 -6.72 9.35 12.19
C ILE A 150 -5.24 9.19 11.88
N LEU A 151 -4.65 8.11 12.40
CA LEU A 151 -3.27 7.75 12.12
C LEU A 151 -3.20 6.71 11.01
N VAL A 152 -2.07 6.70 10.31
CA VAL A 152 -1.72 5.67 9.33
C VAL A 152 -0.66 4.77 9.94
N CYS A 153 -0.93 3.48 10.14
CA CYS A 153 0.14 2.52 10.46
C CYS A 153 0.42 1.59 9.28
N ARG A 154 1.69 1.19 9.16
CA ARG A 154 2.14 0.16 8.23
C ARG A 154 2.57 -1.10 8.98
N LEU A 155 2.03 -2.24 8.58
CA LEU A 155 2.42 -3.56 9.08
C LEU A 155 3.10 -4.33 7.94
N HIS A 156 4.27 -4.91 8.19
CA HIS A 156 4.85 -5.95 7.36
C HIS A 156 4.24 -7.29 7.77
N ILE A 157 3.72 -8.06 6.82
CA ILE A 157 3.02 -9.31 7.12
C ILE A 157 3.75 -10.46 6.44
N LYS A 158 4.46 -11.28 7.23
CA LYS A 158 5.19 -12.43 6.70
C LYS A 158 4.25 -13.59 6.40
N GLY A 159 4.58 -14.31 5.32
CA GLY A 159 3.90 -15.54 4.92
C GLY A 159 2.66 -15.33 4.05
N MET A 160 2.42 -14.10 3.57
CA MET A 160 1.40 -13.82 2.55
C MET A 160 1.84 -14.37 1.19
N THR A 161 1.33 -15.54 0.82
CA THR A 161 1.69 -16.22 -0.44
C THR A 161 0.69 -15.98 -1.58
N CYS A 162 -0.46 -15.40 -1.25
CA CYS A 162 -1.63 -15.42 -2.12
C CYS A 162 -2.45 -14.13 -2.06
N THR A 163 -3.12 -13.77 -3.17
CA THR A 163 -3.98 -12.59 -3.25
C THR A 163 -5.19 -12.68 -2.32
N SER A 164 -5.71 -13.89 -2.16
CA SER A 164 -6.76 -14.21 -1.19
C SER A 164 -6.30 -13.98 0.25
N CYS A 165 -5.05 -14.31 0.59
CA CYS A 165 -4.43 -14.04 1.89
C CYS A 165 -4.47 -12.52 2.15
N ALA A 166 -3.99 -11.72 1.19
CA ALA A 166 -4.02 -10.26 1.28
C ALA A 166 -5.46 -9.70 1.40
N SER A 167 -6.42 -10.23 0.64
CA SER A 167 -7.83 -9.79 0.74
C SER A 167 -8.50 -10.19 2.05
N THR A 168 -8.12 -11.33 2.63
CA THR A 168 -8.65 -11.81 3.91
C THR A 168 -8.18 -10.89 5.03
N ILE A 169 -6.88 -10.59 5.05
CA ILE A 169 -6.31 -9.67 6.04
C ILE A 169 -6.87 -8.26 5.86
N GLU A 170 -7.01 -7.79 4.62
CA GLU A 170 -7.66 -6.49 4.32
C GLU A 170 -9.08 -6.44 4.88
N SER A 171 -9.90 -7.47 4.65
CA SER A 171 -11.26 -7.54 5.17
C SER A 171 -11.33 -7.62 6.69
N ILE A 172 -10.39 -8.31 7.32
CA ILE A 172 -10.33 -8.45 8.78
C ILE A 172 -9.93 -7.14 9.43
N LEU A 173 -8.87 -6.50 8.93
CA LEU A 173 -8.43 -5.18 9.38
C LEU A 173 -9.51 -4.12 9.17
N GLN A 174 -10.19 -4.13 8.01
CA GLN A 174 -11.32 -3.24 7.73
C GLN A 174 -12.52 -3.49 8.67
N GLY A 175 -12.66 -4.71 9.20
CA GLY A 175 -13.70 -5.07 10.15
C GLY A 175 -13.40 -4.69 11.61
N VAL A 176 -12.16 -4.27 11.93
CA VAL A 176 -11.79 -3.84 13.28
C VAL A 176 -12.44 -2.48 13.59
N PRO A 177 -13.16 -2.33 14.71
CA PRO A 177 -13.75 -1.06 15.10
C PRO A 177 -12.68 0.02 15.23
N GLY A 178 -12.90 1.17 14.59
CA GLY A 178 -11.93 2.27 14.55
C GLY A 178 -11.02 2.28 13.32
N VAL A 179 -11.05 1.24 12.46
CA VAL A 179 -10.34 1.26 11.17
C VAL A 179 -11.24 1.89 10.10
N HIS A 180 -10.77 2.98 9.50
CA HIS A 180 -11.47 3.64 8.39
C HIS A 180 -11.13 3.01 7.04
N ARG A 181 -9.86 2.64 6.83
CA ARG A 181 -9.39 2.04 5.58
C ARG A 181 -8.17 1.17 5.83
N ALA A 182 -8.21 -0.07 5.38
CA ALA A 182 -7.06 -0.96 5.30
C ALA A 182 -6.77 -1.29 3.83
N SER A 183 -5.50 -1.31 3.45
CA SER A 183 -5.04 -1.70 2.13
C SER A 183 -3.84 -2.62 2.28
N VAL A 184 -3.94 -3.84 1.76
CA VAL A 184 -2.88 -4.86 1.88
C VAL A 184 -2.29 -5.15 0.51
N ALA A 185 -0.99 -4.93 0.37
CA ALA A 185 -0.24 -5.14 -0.84
C ALA A 185 0.59 -6.43 -0.77
N LEU A 186 0.21 -7.40 -1.58
CA LEU A 186 0.94 -8.68 -1.67
C LEU A 186 2.36 -8.51 -2.25
N ALA A 187 2.60 -7.50 -3.10
CA ALA A 187 3.88 -7.33 -3.77
C ALA A 187 5.00 -6.88 -2.81
N THR A 188 4.64 -6.11 -1.80
CA THR A 188 5.55 -5.56 -0.78
C THR A 188 5.42 -6.29 0.56
N GLU A 189 4.45 -7.19 0.68
CA GLU A 189 4.08 -7.85 1.94
C GLU A 189 3.73 -6.84 3.04
N GLU A 190 3.08 -5.74 2.68
CA GLU A 190 2.77 -4.65 3.60
C GLU A 190 1.27 -4.32 3.62
N ALA A 191 0.77 -3.97 4.80
CA ALA A 191 -0.57 -3.44 5.02
C ALA A 191 -0.49 -2.01 5.50
N GLU A 192 -1.17 -1.09 4.82
CA GLU A 192 -1.35 0.29 5.25
C GLU A 192 -2.78 0.45 5.81
N ILE A 193 -2.88 0.91 7.06
CA ILE A 193 -4.14 0.98 7.80
C ILE A 193 -4.32 2.39 8.33
N ARG A 194 -5.44 3.01 7.97
CA ARG A 194 -5.92 4.29 8.52
C ARG A 194 -6.91 3.99 9.64
N TYR A 195 -6.57 4.36 10.86
CA TYR A 195 -7.35 4.04 12.05
C TYR A 195 -7.39 5.20 13.04
N ASP A 196 -8.45 5.23 13.85
CA ASP A 196 -8.60 6.17 14.95
C ASP A 196 -7.89 5.62 16.21
N ARG A 197 -6.86 6.34 16.68
CA ARG A 197 -6.07 5.97 17.86
C ARG A 197 -6.88 5.91 19.15
N ARG A 198 -8.04 6.58 19.22
CA ARG A 198 -8.89 6.57 20.42
C ARG A 198 -9.66 5.27 20.57
N ILE A 199 -9.90 4.58 19.45
CA ILE A 199 -10.75 3.38 19.39
C ILE A 199 -9.89 2.12 19.36
N VAL A 200 -8.81 2.12 18.58
CA VAL A 200 -7.95 0.95 18.39
C VAL A 200 -6.48 1.34 18.45
N ALA A 201 -5.68 0.52 19.16
CA ALA A 201 -4.23 0.68 19.21
C ALA A 201 -3.55 -0.14 18.11
N ALA A 202 -2.38 0.32 17.61
CA ALA A 202 -1.62 -0.41 16.59
C ALA A 202 -1.28 -1.86 17.00
N SER A 203 -1.06 -2.13 18.29
CA SER A 203 -0.84 -3.49 18.80
C SER A 203 -2.04 -4.42 18.62
N GLN A 204 -3.26 -3.88 18.71
CA GLN A 204 -4.48 -4.66 18.46
C GLN A 204 -4.64 -4.99 16.98
N LEU A 205 -4.20 -4.10 16.08
CA LEU A 205 -4.16 -4.37 14.65
C LEU A 205 -3.14 -5.48 14.32
N THR A 206 -1.96 -5.46 14.95
CA THR A 206 -0.97 -6.54 14.83
C THR A 206 -1.56 -7.87 15.32
N HIS A 207 -2.18 -7.87 16.50
CA HIS A 207 -2.80 -9.07 17.07
C HIS A 207 -3.92 -9.61 16.18
N ALA A 208 -4.75 -8.74 15.59
CA ALA A 208 -5.79 -9.14 14.66
C ALA A 208 -5.23 -9.85 13.42
N VAL A 209 -4.03 -9.48 12.97
CA VAL A 209 -3.34 -10.22 11.89
C VAL A 209 -2.72 -11.52 12.42
N GLU A 210 -2.14 -11.53 13.61
CA GLU A 210 -1.56 -12.74 14.22
C GLU A 210 -2.60 -13.83 14.50
N GLU A 211 -3.81 -13.47 14.90
CA GLU A 211 -4.95 -14.38 15.04
C GLU A 211 -5.33 -15.08 13.72
N THR A 212 -4.94 -14.49 12.58
CA THR A 212 -5.12 -15.11 11.26
C THR A 212 -3.97 -16.04 10.86
N GLY A 213 -3.03 -16.29 11.77
CA GLY A 213 -1.90 -17.18 11.55
C GLY A 213 -0.85 -16.61 10.58
N PHE A 214 -0.77 -15.28 10.47
CA PHE A 214 0.28 -14.55 9.78
C PHE A 214 1.08 -13.74 10.80
N GLU A 215 2.39 -13.69 10.64
CA GLU A 215 3.25 -12.90 11.54
C GLU A 215 3.23 -11.45 11.06
N ALA A 216 2.84 -10.52 11.93
CA ALA A 216 2.76 -9.10 11.61
C ALA A 216 3.81 -8.31 12.40
N ILE A 217 4.59 -7.49 11.69
CA ILE A 217 5.62 -6.63 12.25
C ILE A 217 5.25 -5.19 11.94
N LEU A 218 5.02 -4.40 12.98
CA LEU A 218 4.77 -2.97 12.85
C LEU A 218 6.02 -2.26 12.27
N ILE A 219 5.86 -1.61 11.11
CA ILE A 219 6.93 -0.86 10.43
C ILE A 219 6.91 0.60 10.90
N THR A 220 5.73 1.23 10.88
CA THR A 220 5.55 2.66 11.20
C THR A 220 4.17 2.85 11.83
N THR A 221 4.07 3.63 12.90
CA THR A 221 2.81 4.26 13.32
C THR A 221 2.88 5.72 12.92
N GLY A 222 1.80 6.28 12.37
CA GLY A 222 1.76 7.62 11.78
C GLY A 222 1.94 8.79 12.73
N ASP A 223 2.54 8.57 13.91
CA ASP A 223 3.31 9.62 14.57
C ASP A 223 4.64 9.78 13.83
N ASP A 224 5.30 10.93 13.92
CA ASP A 224 6.61 11.25 13.33
C ASP A 224 7.77 10.38 13.89
N GLN A 225 7.65 9.06 13.74
CA GLN A 225 8.61 8.08 14.20
C GLN A 225 9.56 7.80 13.06
N SER A 226 10.76 8.37 13.16
CA SER A 226 11.85 7.95 12.30
C SER A 226 12.43 6.66 12.87
N ARG A 227 12.59 5.68 11.99
CA ARG A 227 13.21 4.40 12.30
C ARG A 227 14.60 4.40 11.70
N ILE A 228 15.59 3.93 12.47
CA ILE A 228 16.91 3.62 11.95
C ILE A 228 17.25 2.17 12.26
N ASP A 229 17.74 1.48 11.23
CA ASP A 229 18.27 0.15 11.34
C ASP A 229 19.80 0.24 11.32
N LEU A 230 20.44 -0.22 12.38
CA LEU A 230 21.88 -0.20 12.59
C LEU A 230 22.41 -1.64 12.55
N ARG A 231 23.53 -1.84 11.86
CA ARG A 231 24.31 -3.06 11.87
C ARG A 231 25.39 -2.93 12.93
N VAL A 232 25.52 -3.95 13.78
CA VAL A 232 26.56 -4.02 14.79
C VAL A 232 27.55 -5.11 14.40
N ASP A 233 28.77 -4.70 14.07
CA ASP A 233 29.84 -5.64 13.77
C ASP A 233 30.64 -5.92 15.06
N GLY A 234 30.46 -7.13 15.59
CA GLY A 234 31.15 -7.65 16.77
C GLY A 234 30.32 -8.70 17.52
N THR A 235 30.86 -9.22 18.63
CA THR A 235 30.20 -10.28 19.42
C THR A 235 29.17 -9.69 20.38
N LEU A 236 27.89 -9.88 20.06
CA LEU A 236 26.78 -9.49 20.91
C LEU A 236 26.57 -10.52 22.03
N ASN A 237 26.93 -10.15 23.26
CA ASN A 237 26.58 -10.91 24.47
C ASN A 237 25.30 -10.34 25.11
N GLU A 238 24.50 -11.17 25.78
CA GLU A 238 23.26 -10.73 26.46
C GLU A 238 23.47 -9.55 27.42
N ARG A 239 24.62 -9.49 28.11
CA ARG A 239 24.97 -8.36 28.99
C ARG A 239 25.20 -7.07 28.24
N LEU A 240 25.88 -7.12 27.09
CA LEU A 240 26.12 -5.95 26.23
C LEU A 240 24.79 -5.44 25.67
N ILE A 241 23.91 -6.34 25.23
CA ILE A 241 22.56 -5.97 24.75
C ILE A 241 21.78 -5.24 25.85
N MET A 242 21.82 -5.72 27.09
CA MET A 242 21.16 -5.06 28.23
C MET A 242 21.72 -3.67 28.51
N ILE A 243 23.05 -3.52 28.51
CA ILE A 243 23.71 -2.22 28.73
C ILE A 243 23.34 -1.25 27.60
N MET A 244 23.49 -1.67 26.34
CA MET A 244 23.13 -0.87 25.17
C MET A 244 21.66 -0.46 25.19
N LYS A 245 20.75 -1.39 25.51
CA LYS A 245 19.33 -1.09 25.64
C LYS A 245 19.08 -0.02 26.70
N SER A 246 19.69 -0.13 27.87
CA SER A 246 19.53 0.86 28.94
C SER A 246 20.11 2.23 28.59
N SER A 247 21.28 2.27 27.94
CA SER A 247 21.94 3.52 27.53
C SER A 247 21.15 4.24 26.43
N VAL A 248 20.65 3.51 25.44
CA VAL A 248 19.88 4.09 24.34
C VAL A 248 18.47 4.48 24.80
N GLN A 249 17.85 3.74 25.72
CA GLN A 249 16.57 4.15 26.33
C GLN A 249 16.68 5.38 27.23
N ALA A 250 17.88 5.71 27.72
CA ALA A 250 18.11 6.93 28.49
C ALA A 250 18.12 8.20 27.63
N LEU A 251 18.22 8.08 26.30
CA LEU A 251 18.20 9.22 25.39
C LEU A 251 16.78 9.79 25.23
N PRO A 252 16.64 11.13 25.21
CA PRO A 252 15.34 11.78 25.07
C PRO A 252 14.76 11.54 23.66
N GLY A 253 13.57 10.96 23.58
CA GLY A 253 12.87 10.76 22.31
C GLY A 253 13.11 9.40 21.65
N VAL A 254 13.82 8.47 22.30
CA VAL A 254 13.82 7.04 21.93
C VAL A 254 12.57 6.37 22.48
N GLU A 255 11.80 5.71 21.62
CA GLU A 255 10.52 5.11 22.00
C GLU A 255 10.59 3.58 22.08
N ASP A 256 11.23 2.93 21.10
CA ASP A 256 11.33 1.47 21.02
C ASP A 256 12.69 1.04 20.47
N ILE A 257 13.17 -0.10 20.97
CA ILE A 257 14.44 -0.70 20.56
C ILE A 257 14.26 -2.21 20.42
N LYS A 258 14.53 -2.74 19.22
CA LYS A 258 14.53 -4.16 18.92
C LYS A 258 15.91 -4.62 18.52
N PHE A 259 16.36 -5.71 19.13
CA PHE A 259 17.62 -6.38 18.81
C PHE A 259 17.31 -7.68 18.08
N ASP A 260 17.90 -7.84 16.91
CA ASP A 260 17.90 -9.09 16.15
C ASP A 260 19.33 -9.63 16.17
N THR A 261 19.55 -10.63 17.02
CA THR A 261 20.85 -11.29 17.20
C THR A 261 21.23 -12.19 16.03
N GLU A 262 20.27 -12.67 15.23
CA GLU A 262 20.57 -13.49 14.05
C GLU A 262 21.13 -12.59 12.94
N LEU A 263 20.53 -11.42 12.75
CA LEU A 263 20.90 -10.46 11.70
C LEU A 263 21.95 -9.43 12.14
N HIS A 264 22.41 -9.48 13.40
CA HIS A 264 23.30 -8.47 14.00
C HIS A 264 22.76 -7.04 13.78
N LYS A 265 21.45 -6.89 13.96
CA LYS A 265 20.68 -5.70 13.59
C LYS A 265 20.00 -5.11 14.82
N ILE A 266 20.11 -3.80 14.97
CA ILE A 266 19.37 -3.02 15.97
C ILE A 266 18.42 -2.10 15.23
N THR A 267 17.14 -2.22 15.53
CA THR A 267 16.11 -1.30 15.06
C THR A 267 15.76 -0.35 16.18
N ILE A 268 15.91 0.95 15.96
CA ILE A 268 15.58 2.00 16.93
C ILE A 268 14.51 2.91 16.33
N SER A 269 13.43 3.13 17.08
CA SER A 269 12.40 4.12 16.75
C SER A 269 12.60 5.35 17.62
N TYR A 270 12.74 6.52 17.00
CA TYR A 270 13.08 7.75 17.70
C TYR A 270 12.42 8.98 17.05
N LYS A 271 12.32 10.06 17.81
CA LYS A 271 11.86 11.38 17.33
C LYS A 271 13.04 12.22 16.82
N PRO A 272 13.06 12.58 15.51
CA PRO A 272 14.15 13.37 14.91
C PRO A 272 14.41 14.72 15.57
N ASP A 273 13.39 15.31 16.19
CA ASP A 273 13.49 16.61 16.85
C ASP A 273 14.31 16.60 18.14
N GLN A 274 14.45 15.44 18.79
CA GLN A 274 15.07 15.33 20.12
C GLN A 274 16.40 14.59 20.11
N THR A 275 16.50 13.50 19.34
CA THR A 275 17.71 12.69 19.23
C THR A 275 17.96 12.38 17.76
N GLY A 276 19.20 12.45 17.30
CA GLY A 276 19.54 12.12 15.93
C GLY A 276 20.30 10.80 15.77
N PRO A 277 20.48 10.31 14.52
CA PRO A 277 21.21 9.07 14.21
C PRO A 277 22.62 8.98 14.79
N ARG A 278 23.37 10.09 14.79
CA ARG A 278 24.77 10.10 15.27
C ARG A 278 24.85 9.92 16.78
N ASP A 279 23.96 10.57 17.52
CA ASP A 279 23.90 10.48 18.97
C ASP A 279 23.60 9.04 19.40
N LEU A 280 22.73 8.35 18.65
CA LEU A 280 22.45 6.93 18.85
C LEU A 280 23.68 6.06 18.62
N ILE A 281 24.41 6.28 17.53
CA ILE A 281 25.65 5.54 17.21
C ILE A 281 26.71 5.79 18.29
N GLU A 282 26.93 7.04 18.68
CA GLU A 282 27.92 7.43 19.68
C GLU A 282 27.61 6.84 21.06
N VAL A 283 26.33 6.84 21.47
CA VAL A 283 25.91 6.21 22.73
C VAL A 283 26.08 4.69 22.69
N ILE A 284 25.83 4.06 21.55
CA ILE A 284 26.05 2.63 21.40
C ILE A 284 27.55 2.29 21.45
N GLU A 285 28.38 3.01 20.72
CA GLU A 285 29.83 2.78 20.67
C GLU A 285 30.50 3.05 22.03
N SER A 286 30.07 4.10 22.74
CA SER A 286 30.54 4.40 24.10
C SER A 286 30.07 3.35 25.13
N ALA A 287 28.85 2.85 25.02
CA ALA A 287 28.36 1.75 25.85
C ALA A 287 29.12 0.44 25.60
N ALA A 288 29.62 0.25 24.38
CA ALA A 288 30.40 -0.92 23.94
C ALA A 288 31.89 -0.86 24.29
N SER A 289 32.38 0.21 24.94
CA SER A 289 33.80 0.39 25.28
C SER A 289 34.76 0.29 24.08
N GLY A 290 34.28 0.53 22.86
CA GLY A 290 35.09 0.56 21.63
C GLY A 290 35.32 -0.79 20.90
N ASP A 291 34.79 -1.91 21.39
CA ASP A 291 34.95 -3.23 20.75
C ASP A 291 33.96 -3.51 19.61
N LEU A 292 32.95 -2.65 19.43
CA LEU A 292 31.86 -2.83 18.47
C LEU A 292 31.84 -1.61 17.54
N THR A 293 31.85 -1.86 16.22
CA THR A 293 31.64 -0.80 15.22
C THR A 293 30.19 -0.83 14.77
N VAL A 294 29.53 0.33 14.79
CA VAL A 294 28.13 0.44 14.38
C VAL A 294 28.03 1.20 13.06
N SER A 295 27.41 0.57 12.07
CA SER A 295 27.16 1.15 10.76
C SER A 295 25.67 1.15 10.46
N ILE A 296 25.22 1.96 9.50
CA ILE A 296 23.83 1.93 9.06
C ILE A 296 23.58 0.62 8.33
N TYR A 297 22.51 -0.08 8.67
CA TYR A 297 22.09 -1.26 7.94
C TYR A 297 21.58 -0.84 6.55
N PRO A 298 22.18 -1.30 5.44
CA PRO A 298 21.70 -0.98 4.11
C PRO A 298 20.28 -1.55 3.89
N GLU A 299 19.27 -0.68 3.83
CA GLU A 299 17.86 -1.07 3.59
C GLU A 299 17.68 -1.78 2.24
N ALA A 300 18.47 -1.38 1.22
CA ALA A 300 18.46 -1.98 -0.10
C ALA A 300 18.86 -3.48 -0.09
N ASP A 301 19.82 -3.86 0.77
CA ASP A 301 20.30 -5.23 0.86
C ASP A 301 19.27 -6.15 1.51
N GLY A 302 18.58 -5.72 2.58
CA GLY A 302 17.63 -6.58 3.29
C GLY A 302 16.44 -7.05 2.43
N ARG A 303 15.77 -6.11 1.74
CA ARG A 303 14.63 -6.42 0.85
C ARG A 303 15.06 -7.18 -0.39
N GLN A 304 16.18 -6.80 -1.02
CA GLN A 304 16.68 -7.51 -2.21
C GLN A 304 17.16 -8.92 -1.88
N GLN A 305 17.89 -9.11 -0.77
CA GLN A 305 18.40 -10.41 -0.33
C GLN A 305 17.26 -11.38 0.00
N HIS A 306 16.25 -10.94 0.76
CA HIS A 306 15.10 -11.78 1.10
C HIS A 306 14.34 -12.22 -0.17
N ARG A 307 14.15 -11.30 -1.12
CA ARG A 307 13.48 -11.60 -2.39
C ARG A 307 14.30 -12.51 -3.29
N HIS A 308 15.63 -12.36 -3.33
CA HIS A 308 16.51 -13.27 -4.07
C HIS A 308 16.47 -14.69 -3.49
N GLN A 309 16.42 -14.80 -2.17
CA GLN A 309 16.25 -16.08 -1.48
C GLN A 309 14.89 -16.73 -1.82
N GLU A 310 13.82 -15.96 -1.92
CA GLU A 310 12.51 -16.47 -2.34
C GLU A 310 12.51 -16.98 -3.78
N ILE A 311 13.07 -16.22 -4.72
CA ILE A 311 13.23 -16.64 -6.12
C ILE A 311 13.99 -17.97 -6.17
N LYS A 312 15.12 -18.05 -5.46
CA LYS A 312 15.93 -19.27 -5.38
C LYS A 312 15.16 -20.43 -4.77
N ARG A 313 14.36 -20.19 -3.73
CA ARG A 313 13.58 -21.23 -3.05
C ARG A 313 12.48 -21.80 -3.94
N TYR A 314 11.76 -20.97 -4.69
CA TYR A 314 10.74 -21.44 -5.65
C TYR A 314 11.38 -22.10 -6.87
N GLY A 315 12.49 -21.55 -7.39
CA GLY A 315 13.25 -22.18 -8.48
C GLY A 315 13.80 -23.55 -8.09
N GLN A 316 14.34 -23.70 -6.88
CA GLN A 316 14.77 -25.00 -6.35
C GLN A 316 13.60 -25.96 -6.14
N SER A 317 12.49 -25.49 -5.57
CA SER A 317 11.29 -26.35 -5.36
C SER A 317 10.74 -26.87 -6.69
N PHE A 318 10.71 -26.01 -7.73
CA PHE A 318 10.32 -26.40 -9.08
C PHE A 318 11.33 -27.36 -9.72
N LEU A 319 12.64 -27.13 -9.56
CA LEU A 319 13.65 -28.04 -10.09
C LEU A 319 13.54 -29.44 -9.44
N TRP A 320 13.37 -29.50 -8.12
CA TRP A 320 13.12 -30.76 -7.42
C TRP A 320 11.82 -31.42 -7.87
N SER A 321 10.75 -30.66 -8.13
CA SER A 321 9.48 -31.24 -8.61
C SER A 321 9.63 -31.82 -10.00
N LEU A 322 10.40 -31.16 -10.88
CA LEU A 322 10.71 -31.61 -12.23
C LEU A 322 11.49 -32.93 -12.23
N VAL A 323 12.48 -33.06 -11.34
CA VAL A 323 13.30 -34.28 -11.18
C VAL A 323 12.45 -35.51 -10.90
N PHE A 324 11.39 -35.38 -10.10
CA PHE A 324 10.48 -36.49 -9.80
C PHE A 324 9.32 -36.62 -10.80
N THR A 325 8.82 -35.52 -11.35
CA THR A 325 7.65 -35.51 -12.26
C THR A 325 8.01 -35.99 -13.66
N ILE A 326 9.20 -35.64 -14.20
CA ILE A 326 9.62 -36.10 -15.53
C ILE A 326 9.66 -37.64 -15.60
N PRO A 327 10.28 -38.37 -14.66
CA PRO A 327 10.21 -39.82 -14.64
C PRO A 327 8.80 -40.38 -14.55
N VAL A 328 7.90 -39.77 -13.75
CA VAL A 328 6.49 -40.19 -13.67
C VAL A 328 5.79 -40.01 -15.03
N PHE A 329 6.00 -38.87 -15.69
CA PHE A 329 5.48 -38.60 -17.03
C PHE A 329 6.02 -39.58 -18.08
N LEU A 330 7.35 -39.80 -18.09
CA LEU A 330 7.98 -40.71 -19.03
C LEU A 330 7.51 -42.16 -18.84
N THR A 331 7.40 -42.62 -17.59
CA THR A 331 6.93 -43.98 -17.29
C THR A 331 5.43 -44.18 -17.57
N SER A 332 4.62 -43.12 -17.50
CA SER A 332 3.19 -43.16 -17.79
C SER A 332 2.89 -43.04 -19.29
N MET A 333 3.43 -42.04 -19.99
CA MET A 333 3.11 -41.79 -21.40
C MET A 333 4.10 -42.42 -22.39
N VAL A 334 5.40 -42.28 -22.16
CA VAL A 334 6.41 -42.53 -23.21
C VAL A 334 6.87 -43.98 -23.24
N PHE A 335 7.18 -44.55 -22.07
CA PHE A 335 7.74 -45.90 -21.97
C PHE A 335 6.71 -47.00 -22.31
N MET A 336 5.41 -46.69 -22.35
CA MET A 336 4.39 -47.60 -22.87
C MET A 336 4.50 -47.83 -24.39
N TYR A 337 5.11 -46.90 -25.15
CA TYR A 337 5.28 -47.04 -26.60
C TYR A 337 6.57 -47.79 -27.00
N ILE A 338 7.48 -48.04 -26.07
CA ILE A 338 8.75 -48.74 -26.34
C ILE A 338 8.61 -50.21 -25.90
N PRO A 339 8.61 -51.19 -26.83
CA PRO A 339 8.28 -52.58 -26.53
C PRO A 339 9.12 -53.21 -25.40
N GLY A 340 10.43 -52.97 -25.39
CA GLY A 340 11.34 -53.56 -24.39
C GLY A 340 11.19 -52.98 -22.99
N LEU A 341 10.90 -51.68 -22.86
CA LEU A 341 10.66 -51.04 -21.56
C LEU A 341 9.26 -51.36 -21.03
N ARG A 342 8.28 -51.49 -21.93
CA ARG A 342 6.90 -51.84 -21.58
C ARG A 342 6.82 -53.20 -20.89
N GLU A 343 7.49 -54.23 -21.43
CA GLU A 343 7.49 -55.57 -20.82
C GLU A 343 8.08 -55.57 -19.40
N GLU A 344 9.09 -54.73 -19.16
CA GLU A 344 9.73 -54.61 -17.86
C GLU A 344 8.89 -53.81 -16.86
N LEU A 345 8.18 -52.77 -17.32
CA LEU A 345 7.24 -51.98 -16.53
C LEU A 345 5.95 -52.73 -16.20
N GLU A 346 5.45 -53.57 -17.11
CA GLU A 346 4.26 -54.42 -16.93
C GLU A 346 4.56 -55.71 -16.15
N LYS A 347 5.83 -55.97 -15.81
CA LYS A 347 6.22 -57.12 -14.99
C LYS A 347 5.51 -57.06 -13.63
N LYS A 348 4.80 -58.13 -13.29
CA LYS A 348 3.96 -58.20 -12.09
C LYS A 348 4.83 -58.46 -10.87
N VAL A 349 4.73 -57.61 -9.85
CA VAL A 349 5.47 -57.76 -8.59
C VAL A 349 4.68 -58.62 -7.61
N ILE A 350 3.41 -58.26 -7.36
CA ILE A 350 2.47 -58.98 -6.50
C ILE A 350 1.10 -58.97 -7.18
N ASN A 351 0.50 -60.15 -7.36
CA ASN A 351 -0.81 -60.33 -8.01
C ASN A 351 -0.91 -59.62 -9.36
N MET A 352 -1.67 -58.51 -9.43
CA MET A 352 -1.87 -57.69 -10.63
C MET A 352 -1.17 -56.33 -10.57
N MET A 353 -0.37 -56.04 -9.53
CA MET A 353 0.41 -54.80 -9.42
C MET A 353 1.67 -54.87 -10.31
N SER A 354 1.84 -53.88 -11.17
CA SER A 354 2.98 -53.72 -12.07
C SER A 354 4.13 -52.92 -11.43
N ILE A 355 5.37 -53.14 -11.89
CA ILE A 355 6.53 -52.34 -11.48
C ILE A 355 6.32 -50.86 -11.81
N GLY A 356 5.71 -50.56 -12.96
CA GLY A 356 5.42 -49.18 -13.38
C GLY A 356 4.52 -48.43 -12.41
N GLU A 357 3.45 -49.06 -11.92
CA GLU A 357 2.53 -48.47 -10.94
C GLU A 357 3.22 -48.19 -9.59
N LEU A 358 4.02 -49.14 -9.10
CA LEU A 358 4.78 -48.98 -7.87
C LEU A 358 5.80 -47.84 -7.98
N LEU A 359 6.50 -47.75 -9.11
CA LEU A 359 7.48 -46.70 -9.38
C LEU A 359 6.81 -45.32 -9.43
N ARG A 360 5.65 -45.21 -10.10
CA ARG A 360 4.86 -43.95 -10.15
C ARG A 360 4.35 -43.55 -8.76
N TRP A 361 3.92 -44.51 -7.94
CA TRP A 361 3.51 -44.21 -6.56
C TRP A 361 4.68 -43.67 -5.72
N ILE A 362 5.84 -44.32 -5.77
CA ILE A 362 7.03 -43.89 -5.01
C ILE A 362 7.50 -42.50 -5.45
N LEU A 363 7.57 -42.23 -6.76
CA LEU A 363 8.06 -40.96 -7.29
C LEU A 363 7.08 -39.80 -7.12
N SER A 364 5.77 -40.05 -7.17
CA SER A 364 4.76 -39.01 -6.98
C SER A 364 4.58 -38.58 -5.52
N THR A 365 4.89 -39.46 -4.56
CA THR A 365 4.68 -39.21 -3.13
C THR A 365 5.51 -38.02 -2.59
N PRO A 366 6.82 -37.87 -2.90
CA PRO A 366 7.58 -36.67 -2.54
C PRO A 366 7.03 -35.39 -3.16
N VAL A 367 6.60 -35.43 -4.42
CA VAL A 367 6.01 -34.27 -5.10
C VAL A 367 4.73 -33.85 -4.38
N GLN A 368 3.87 -34.82 -4.05
CA GLN A 368 2.61 -34.60 -3.36
C GLN A 368 2.81 -33.98 -1.97
N PHE A 369 3.54 -34.65 -1.06
CA PHE A 369 3.53 -34.27 0.35
C PHE A 369 4.70 -33.38 0.77
N VAL A 370 5.87 -33.47 0.14
CA VAL A 370 7.05 -32.67 0.51
C VAL A 370 7.01 -31.34 -0.21
N ILE A 371 6.92 -31.37 -1.53
CA ILE A 371 6.93 -30.15 -2.35
C ILE A 371 5.57 -29.46 -2.28
N GLY A 372 4.48 -30.24 -2.38
CA GLY A 372 3.11 -29.75 -2.29
C GLY A 372 2.68 -29.28 -0.90
N ARG A 373 3.49 -29.50 0.17
CA ARG A 373 3.18 -29.11 1.56
C ARG A 373 2.65 -27.68 1.69
N LYS A 374 3.23 -26.76 0.93
CA LYS A 374 2.88 -25.34 0.95
C LYS A 374 1.43 -25.09 0.53
N PHE A 375 0.95 -25.79 -0.49
CA PHE A 375 -0.43 -25.67 -0.96
C PHE A 375 -1.42 -26.24 0.06
N TYR A 376 -1.07 -27.32 0.78
CA TYR A 376 -1.90 -27.81 1.88
C TYR A 376 -2.01 -26.83 3.03
N THR A 377 -0.89 -26.20 3.42
CA THR A 377 -0.92 -25.18 4.47
C THR A 377 -1.75 -23.96 4.03
N GLY A 378 -1.64 -23.54 2.77
CA GLY A 378 -2.44 -22.45 2.22
C GLY A 378 -3.94 -22.78 2.16
N ALA A 379 -4.28 -23.99 1.70
CA ALA A 379 -5.66 -24.48 1.66
C ALA A 379 -6.28 -24.58 3.06
N TYR A 380 -5.54 -25.12 4.02
CA TYR A 380 -6.00 -25.25 5.41
C TYR A 380 -6.30 -23.89 6.03
N LYS A 381 -5.38 -22.93 5.88
CA LYS A 381 -5.58 -21.55 6.34
C LYS A 381 -6.78 -20.89 5.67
N ALA A 382 -6.95 -21.04 4.35
CA ALA A 382 -8.06 -20.43 3.65
C ALA A 382 -9.42 -20.94 4.16
N ILE A 383 -9.56 -22.26 4.33
CA ILE A 383 -10.78 -22.90 4.85
C ILE A 383 -11.04 -22.46 6.29
N SER A 384 -10.01 -22.39 7.15
CA SER A 384 -10.19 -21.95 8.54
C SER A 384 -10.71 -20.52 8.66
N HIS A 385 -10.42 -19.67 7.67
CA HIS A 385 -10.90 -18.28 7.63
C HIS A 385 -12.21 -18.10 6.85
N GLY A 386 -12.90 -19.19 6.48
CA GLY A 386 -14.17 -19.10 5.75
C GLY A 386 -14.03 -18.59 4.31
N SER A 387 -12.81 -18.61 3.77
CA SER A 387 -12.52 -18.18 2.40
C SER A 387 -12.18 -19.40 1.52
N SER A 388 -12.37 -19.28 0.21
CA SER A 388 -11.93 -20.28 -0.75
C SER A 388 -10.87 -19.68 -1.65
N ASN A 389 -9.67 -20.27 -1.68
CA ASN A 389 -8.56 -19.84 -2.54
C ASN A 389 -8.23 -20.88 -3.61
N MET A 390 -7.30 -20.54 -4.50
CA MET A 390 -6.80 -21.47 -5.53
C MET A 390 -6.14 -22.71 -4.91
N ASP A 391 -5.47 -22.56 -3.76
CA ASP A 391 -4.81 -23.67 -3.06
C ASP A 391 -5.79 -24.74 -2.58
N VAL A 392 -7.02 -24.37 -2.18
CA VAL A 392 -8.08 -25.33 -1.81
C VAL A 392 -8.42 -26.26 -2.96
N LEU A 393 -8.60 -25.71 -4.17
CA LEU A 393 -8.91 -26.50 -5.35
C LEU A 393 -7.74 -27.42 -5.73
N ILE A 394 -6.51 -26.91 -5.63
CA ILE A 394 -5.29 -27.68 -5.90
C ILE A 394 -5.15 -28.83 -4.89
N ALA A 395 -5.32 -28.55 -3.59
CA ALA A 395 -5.20 -29.54 -2.53
C ALA A 395 -6.27 -30.62 -2.65
N LEU A 396 -7.53 -30.26 -2.93
CA LEU A 396 -8.61 -31.23 -3.13
C LEU A 396 -8.41 -32.06 -4.41
N GLY A 397 -8.10 -31.42 -5.53
CA GLY A 397 -7.94 -32.11 -6.81
C GLY A 397 -6.76 -33.10 -6.79
N THR A 398 -5.60 -32.66 -6.33
CA THR A 398 -4.39 -33.50 -6.25
C THR A 398 -4.56 -34.62 -5.22
N ASN A 399 -5.12 -34.34 -4.03
CA ASN A 399 -5.39 -35.41 -3.06
C ASN A 399 -6.38 -36.44 -3.59
N THR A 400 -7.46 -36.01 -4.23
CA THR A 400 -8.46 -36.96 -4.72
C THR A 400 -7.86 -37.86 -5.81
N ALA A 401 -7.04 -37.30 -6.72
CA ALA A 401 -6.30 -38.08 -7.71
C ALA A 401 -5.27 -39.03 -7.07
N TYR A 402 -4.50 -38.56 -6.09
CA TYR A 402 -3.49 -39.35 -5.40
C TYR A 402 -4.11 -40.50 -4.60
N PHE A 403 -5.09 -40.22 -3.73
CA PHE A 403 -5.73 -41.25 -2.90
C PHE A 403 -6.54 -42.25 -3.74
N TYR A 404 -7.19 -41.82 -4.82
CA TYR A 404 -7.81 -42.74 -5.78
C TYR A 404 -6.76 -43.70 -6.37
N SER A 405 -5.59 -43.18 -6.76
CA SER A 405 -4.52 -43.97 -7.35
C SER A 405 -3.93 -44.97 -6.35
N VAL A 406 -3.74 -44.57 -5.10
CA VAL A 406 -3.33 -45.46 -4.00
C VAL A 406 -4.37 -46.54 -3.77
N TYR A 407 -5.66 -46.19 -3.71
CA TYR A 407 -6.74 -47.15 -3.57
C TYR A 407 -6.79 -48.16 -4.73
N SER A 408 -6.61 -47.68 -5.97
CA SER A 408 -6.57 -48.52 -7.18
C SER A 408 -5.41 -49.53 -7.11
N ILE A 409 -4.20 -49.09 -6.75
CA ILE A 409 -3.02 -49.94 -6.58
C ILE A 409 -3.23 -50.97 -5.45
N LEU A 410 -3.73 -50.54 -4.28
CA LEU A 410 -3.98 -51.45 -3.15
C LEU A 410 -5.03 -52.51 -3.48
N ARG A 411 -6.04 -52.14 -4.28
CA ARG A 411 -7.05 -53.08 -4.78
C ARG A 411 -6.45 -54.07 -5.79
N ALA A 412 -5.59 -53.63 -6.69
CA ALA A 412 -4.85 -54.51 -7.61
C ALA A 412 -3.87 -55.44 -6.88
N ALA A 413 -3.31 -55.00 -5.75
CA ALA A 413 -2.48 -55.83 -4.89
C ALA A 413 -3.30 -56.96 -4.22
N THR A 414 -4.53 -56.67 -3.82
CA THR A 414 -5.37 -57.60 -3.03
C THR A 414 -6.20 -58.54 -3.91
N SER A 415 -6.56 -58.13 -5.13
CA SER A 415 -7.45 -58.89 -6.01
C SER A 415 -6.74 -59.40 -7.27
N HIS A 416 -7.02 -60.64 -7.65
CA HIS A 416 -6.32 -61.32 -8.76
C HIS A 416 -6.78 -60.89 -10.17
N ASN A 417 -7.91 -60.20 -10.31
CA ASN A 417 -8.54 -59.92 -11.61
C ASN A 417 -8.71 -58.42 -11.92
N TYR A 418 -8.22 -57.53 -11.07
CA TYR A 418 -8.40 -56.09 -11.23
C TYR A 418 -7.13 -55.46 -11.79
N MET A 419 -7.23 -54.83 -12.97
CA MET A 419 -6.16 -53.97 -13.50
C MET A 419 -6.37 -52.55 -12.99
N ALA A 420 -5.39 -52.02 -12.26
CA ALA A 420 -5.47 -50.66 -11.78
C ALA A 420 -5.29 -49.66 -12.93
N THR A 421 -6.07 -48.59 -12.88
CA THR A 421 -5.76 -47.34 -13.58
C THR A 421 -5.32 -46.35 -12.54
N ASP A 422 -4.13 -45.79 -12.69
CA ASP A 422 -3.59 -44.79 -11.79
C ASP A 422 -3.58 -43.39 -12.42
N PHE A 423 -3.66 -42.37 -11.58
CA PHE A 423 -3.64 -40.95 -11.93
C PHE A 423 -2.50 -40.21 -11.20
N PHE A 424 -1.44 -40.91 -10.77
CA PHE A 424 -0.30 -40.29 -10.08
C PHE A 424 0.38 -39.21 -10.92
N GLU A 425 0.39 -39.40 -12.24
CA GLU A 425 0.88 -38.42 -13.21
C GLU A 425 0.15 -37.09 -13.08
N THR A 426 -1.19 -37.11 -13.05
CA THR A 426 -2.00 -35.88 -12.94
C THR A 426 -1.70 -35.10 -11.67
N SER A 427 -1.53 -35.79 -10.54
CA SER A 427 -1.21 -35.14 -9.25
C SER A 427 0.15 -34.45 -9.29
N SER A 428 1.18 -35.17 -9.76
CA SER A 428 2.56 -34.67 -9.84
C SER A 428 2.74 -33.54 -10.86
N MET A 429 2.09 -33.64 -12.03
CA MET A 429 2.16 -32.63 -13.08
C MET A 429 1.47 -31.33 -12.68
N LEU A 430 0.27 -31.41 -12.08
CA LEU A 430 -0.44 -30.21 -11.63
C LEU A 430 0.42 -29.41 -10.64
N ILE A 431 0.96 -30.06 -9.60
CA ILE A 431 1.83 -29.40 -8.61
C ILE A 431 3.05 -28.76 -9.29
N SER A 432 3.71 -29.46 -10.22
CA SER A 432 4.87 -28.94 -10.93
C SER A 432 4.54 -27.73 -11.83
N PHE A 433 3.43 -27.75 -12.56
CA PHE A 433 3.02 -26.62 -13.40
C PHE A 433 2.61 -25.40 -12.57
N ILE A 434 1.95 -25.60 -11.44
CA ILE A 434 1.60 -24.51 -10.53
C ILE A 434 2.86 -23.88 -9.93
N LEU A 435 3.86 -24.69 -9.54
CA LEU A 435 5.15 -24.19 -9.06
C LEU A 435 5.90 -23.39 -10.11
N LEU A 436 5.89 -23.84 -11.38
CA LEU A 436 6.46 -23.08 -12.49
C LEU A 436 5.77 -21.72 -12.62
N GLY A 437 4.43 -21.72 -12.59
CA GLY A 437 3.64 -20.50 -12.64
C GLY A 437 3.99 -19.51 -11.52
N LYS A 438 4.06 -20.00 -10.27
CA LYS A 438 4.46 -19.19 -9.11
C LYS A 438 5.90 -18.69 -9.19
N TYR A 439 6.81 -19.50 -9.73
CA TYR A 439 8.20 -19.10 -9.96
C TYR A 439 8.28 -17.95 -10.98
N LEU A 440 7.56 -18.04 -12.10
CA LEU A 440 7.47 -16.97 -13.09
C LEU A 440 6.82 -15.72 -12.50
N GLU A 441 5.80 -15.85 -11.66
CA GLU A 441 5.13 -14.75 -10.96
C GLU A 441 6.09 -13.96 -10.04
N ILE A 442 6.98 -14.65 -9.31
CA ILE A 442 7.93 -14.00 -8.39
C ILE A 442 9.10 -13.37 -9.15
N LEU A 443 9.64 -14.08 -10.15
CA LEU A 443 10.66 -13.53 -11.05
C LEU A 443 10.20 -12.23 -11.70
N ALA A 444 8.93 -12.21 -12.10
CA ALA A 444 8.25 -11.07 -12.66
C ALA A 444 8.23 -9.87 -11.69
N LYS A 445 7.71 -10.07 -10.49
CA LYS A 445 7.61 -9.02 -9.44
C LYS A 445 8.96 -8.41 -9.05
N GLY A 446 10.06 -9.15 -9.18
CA GLY A 446 11.41 -8.66 -8.87
C GLY A 446 11.84 -7.45 -9.70
N LYS A 447 11.56 -7.47 -11.02
CA LYS A 447 12.05 -6.44 -11.95
C LYS A 447 11.37 -5.08 -11.81
N THR A 448 10.11 -5.04 -11.42
CA THR A 448 9.37 -3.76 -11.27
C THR A 448 9.83 -2.97 -10.04
N SER A 449 10.26 -3.67 -8.99
CA SER A 449 10.75 -3.01 -7.77
C SER A 449 12.11 -2.34 -7.96
N GLU A 450 12.94 -2.86 -8.87
CA GLU A 450 14.24 -2.28 -9.23
C GLU A 450 14.10 -0.87 -9.83
N ALA A 451 13.02 -0.61 -10.58
CA ALA A 451 12.76 0.71 -11.15
C ALA A 451 12.43 1.78 -10.08
N ILE A 452 11.87 1.37 -8.95
CA ILE A 452 11.57 2.28 -7.82
C ILE A 452 12.84 2.55 -7.02
N ALA A 453 13.69 1.54 -6.83
CA ALA A 453 14.99 1.70 -6.18
C ALA A 453 15.85 2.76 -6.90
N LYS A 454 15.77 2.85 -8.23
CA LYS A 454 16.46 3.91 -9.00
C LYS A 454 16.01 5.34 -8.67
N LEU A 455 14.83 5.54 -8.08
CA LEU A 455 14.43 6.85 -7.56
C LEU A 455 15.13 7.17 -6.23
N MET A 456 15.52 6.16 -5.44
CA MET A 456 16.29 6.35 -4.21
C MET A 456 17.73 6.80 -4.52
N ASP A 457 18.29 6.38 -5.67
CA ASP A 457 19.62 6.82 -6.17
C ASP A 457 19.66 8.33 -6.53
N LEU A 458 18.51 9.03 -6.49
CA LEU A 458 18.47 10.47 -6.71
C LEU A 458 19.08 11.24 -5.55
N ALA A 459 18.91 10.77 -4.30
CA ALA A 459 19.63 11.34 -3.17
C ALA A 459 21.12 10.93 -3.22
N PRO A 460 22.06 11.81 -2.86
CA PRO A 460 23.46 11.41 -2.74
C PRO A 460 23.65 10.46 -1.54
N GLU A 461 24.55 9.48 -1.67
CA GLU A 461 24.91 8.57 -0.57
C GLU A 461 25.69 9.29 0.54
N THR A 462 26.48 10.29 0.17
CA THR A 462 27.32 11.05 1.10
C THR A 462 27.06 12.56 1.02
N ALA A 463 27.31 13.24 2.13
CA ALA A 463 27.18 14.67 2.28
C ALA A 463 28.38 15.24 3.05
N THR A 464 28.92 16.36 2.59
CA THR A 464 30.00 17.06 3.29
C THR A 464 29.42 17.99 4.34
N MET A 465 29.56 17.64 5.61
CA MET A 465 29.13 18.48 6.73
C MET A 465 30.21 19.46 7.14
N LEU A 466 29.79 20.69 7.46
CA LEU A 466 30.64 21.73 8.03
C LEU A 466 30.43 21.82 9.54
N ILE A 467 31.53 21.78 10.29
CA ILE A 467 31.54 21.99 11.73
C ILE A 467 31.94 23.44 11.98
N TYR A 468 31.09 24.16 12.72
CA TYR A 468 31.32 25.56 13.09
C TYR A 468 31.89 25.66 14.51
N ASP A 469 32.76 26.65 14.75
CA ASP A 469 33.13 27.05 16.11
C ASP A 469 32.03 27.90 16.76
N HIS A 470 32.21 28.24 18.05
CA HIS A 470 31.34 29.17 18.76
C HIS A 470 31.33 30.60 18.18
N GLU A 471 32.29 30.93 17.31
CA GLU A 471 32.48 32.24 16.68
C GLU A 471 31.87 32.31 15.27
N GLY A 472 31.35 31.19 14.75
CA GLY A 472 30.72 31.08 13.43
C GLY A 472 31.67 30.82 12.27
N ASN A 473 32.93 30.44 12.51
CA ASN A 473 33.89 30.03 11.48
C ASN A 473 33.84 28.52 11.24
N VAL A 474 34.17 28.11 10.01
CA VAL A 474 34.26 26.69 9.64
C VAL A 474 35.57 26.12 10.18
N VAL A 475 35.47 25.16 11.11
CA VAL A 475 36.61 24.50 11.76
C VAL A 475 37.10 23.31 10.95
N SER A 476 36.18 22.53 10.42
CA SER A 476 36.49 21.33 9.63
C SER A 476 35.34 20.92 8.73
N GLU A 477 35.68 20.17 7.69
CA GLU A 477 34.74 19.50 6.79
C GLU A 477 34.81 18.00 7.04
N LYS A 478 33.66 17.34 7.19
CA LYS A 478 33.57 15.89 7.39
C LYS A 478 32.55 15.31 6.42
N ASP A 479 32.99 14.35 5.63
CA ASP A 479 32.07 13.56 4.79
C ASP A 479 31.34 12.54 5.67
N ILE A 480 30.02 12.57 5.60
CA ILE A 480 29.12 11.67 6.32
C ILE A 480 28.15 11.00 5.33
N ASP A 481 27.57 9.87 5.72
CA ASP A 481 26.46 9.27 4.99
C ASP A 481 25.22 10.20 5.09
N SER A 482 24.48 10.38 3.99
CA SER A 482 23.32 11.27 3.95
C SER A 482 22.22 10.88 4.94
N ARG A 483 22.16 9.60 5.34
CA ARG A 483 21.21 9.11 6.35
C ARG A 483 21.59 9.49 7.78
N LEU A 484 22.80 10.01 8.01
CA LEU A 484 23.27 10.48 9.31
C LEU A 484 23.08 11.98 9.53
N ILE A 485 22.53 12.69 8.54
CA ILE A 485 22.25 14.12 8.64
C ILE A 485 21.18 14.35 9.71
N GLN A 486 21.47 15.26 10.64
CA GLN A 486 20.57 15.71 11.67
C GLN A 486 20.01 17.11 11.35
N LYS A 487 18.90 17.45 12.00
CA LYS A 487 18.32 18.80 11.93
C LYS A 487 19.35 19.84 12.40
N ASN A 488 19.41 20.97 11.71
CA ASN A 488 20.38 22.05 11.92
C ASN A 488 21.83 21.79 11.47
N ASP A 489 22.16 20.60 10.97
CA ASP A 489 23.46 20.38 10.34
C ASP A 489 23.65 21.32 9.14
N VAL A 490 24.87 21.79 8.95
CA VAL A 490 25.22 22.60 7.80
C VAL A 490 25.99 21.75 6.81
N ILE A 491 25.46 21.65 5.60
CA ILE A 491 25.99 20.84 4.52
C ILE A 491 26.56 21.75 3.45
N LYS A 492 27.80 21.47 3.04
CA LYS A 492 28.44 22.12 1.91
C LYS A 492 28.05 21.40 0.62
N VAL A 493 27.43 22.13 -0.29
CA VAL A 493 27.06 21.64 -1.62
C VAL A 493 27.96 22.32 -2.64
N VAL A 494 28.83 21.53 -3.28
CA VAL A 494 29.74 22.00 -4.32
C VAL A 494 29.02 22.12 -5.67
N PRO A 495 29.55 22.92 -6.63
CA PRO A 495 29.09 22.94 -8.01
C PRO A 495 29.05 21.53 -8.62
N GLY A 496 27.95 21.17 -9.29
CA GLY A 496 27.66 19.82 -9.81
C GLY A 496 27.20 18.81 -8.76
N GLY A 497 27.28 19.14 -7.46
CA GLY A 497 26.85 18.26 -6.37
C GLY A 497 25.34 18.23 -6.19
N LYS A 498 24.82 17.13 -5.65
CA LYS A 498 23.41 17.02 -5.25
C LYS A 498 23.21 17.55 -3.84
N VAL A 499 22.07 18.17 -3.59
CA VAL A 499 21.65 18.57 -2.24
C VAL A 499 21.22 17.31 -1.47
N ALA A 500 21.80 17.06 -0.31
CA ALA A 500 21.56 15.81 0.44
C ALA A 500 20.24 15.80 1.23
N SER A 501 19.79 16.97 1.73
CA SER A 501 18.56 17.10 2.51
C SER A 501 17.91 18.47 2.30
N ASP A 502 16.62 18.57 2.62
CA ASP A 502 15.90 19.84 2.52
C ASP A 502 16.39 20.84 3.56
N GLY A 503 16.50 22.10 3.15
CA GLY A 503 17.11 23.12 3.99
C GLY A 503 16.95 24.53 3.47
N PHE A 504 17.61 25.46 4.14
CA PHE A 504 17.77 26.83 3.65
C PHE A 504 19.24 27.20 3.51
N VAL A 505 19.53 28.03 2.52
CA VAL A 505 20.90 28.51 2.26
C VAL A 505 21.28 29.51 3.35
N ILE A 506 22.37 29.24 4.07
CA ILE A 506 22.93 30.17 5.07
C ILE A 506 24.05 31.04 4.49
N TRP A 507 24.72 30.55 3.47
CA TRP A 507 25.85 31.21 2.82
C TRP A 507 26.03 30.72 1.39
N GLY A 508 26.48 31.62 0.51
CA GLY A 508 26.67 31.34 -0.92
C GLY A 508 25.52 31.81 -1.80
N GLN A 509 25.75 31.78 -3.11
CA GLN A 509 24.76 32.04 -4.15
C GLN A 509 25.04 31.13 -5.34
N SER A 510 24.01 30.47 -5.85
CA SER A 510 24.12 29.55 -6.98
C SER A 510 22.79 29.45 -7.73
N HIS A 511 22.78 28.66 -8.80
CA HIS A 511 21.56 28.19 -9.46
C HIS A 511 21.40 26.71 -9.14
N VAL A 512 20.19 26.32 -8.78
CA VAL A 512 19.84 24.94 -8.44
C VAL A 512 18.85 24.43 -9.47
N ASN A 513 19.19 23.30 -10.08
CA ASN A 513 18.35 22.61 -11.04
C ASN A 513 17.36 21.70 -10.28
N GLU A 514 16.11 22.15 -10.22
CA GLU A 514 15.01 21.46 -9.56
C GLU A 514 14.17 20.59 -10.52
N SER A 515 14.56 20.49 -11.80
CA SER A 515 13.78 19.83 -12.86
C SER A 515 13.37 18.38 -12.56
N MET A 516 14.21 17.66 -11.81
CA MET A 516 13.95 16.26 -11.43
C MET A 516 12.76 16.10 -10.47
N ILE A 517 12.42 17.16 -9.73
CA ILE A 517 11.35 17.14 -8.72
C ILE A 517 10.19 18.02 -9.15
N THR A 518 10.46 19.27 -9.55
CA THR A 518 9.42 20.25 -9.92
C THR A 518 9.00 20.14 -11.38
N GLY A 519 9.82 19.52 -12.24
CA GLY A 519 9.59 19.48 -13.69
C GLY A 519 10.00 20.77 -14.42
N GLU A 520 10.38 21.82 -13.70
CA GLU A 520 10.76 23.11 -14.29
C GLU A 520 12.16 23.01 -14.92
N SER A 521 12.26 23.27 -16.22
CA SER A 521 13.51 23.10 -16.99
C SER A 521 14.55 24.19 -16.71
N ARG A 522 14.14 25.33 -16.14
CA ARG A 522 15.04 26.46 -15.85
C ARG A 522 15.57 26.37 -14.42
N PRO A 523 16.91 26.39 -14.22
CA PRO A 523 17.50 26.45 -12.88
C PRO A 523 17.03 27.67 -12.09
N VAL A 524 16.71 27.47 -10.81
CA VAL A 524 16.23 28.50 -9.91
C VAL A 524 17.42 29.13 -9.19
N ALA A 525 17.51 30.46 -9.21
CA ALA A 525 18.55 31.17 -8.46
C ALA A 525 18.28 31.08 -6.95
N LYS A 526 19.29 30.66 -6.18
CA LYS A 526 19.23 30.54 -4.72
C LYS A 526 20.25 31.45 -4.05
N ARG A 527 19.81 32.16 -3.03
CA ARG A 527 20.57 33.09 -2.19
C ARG A 527 20.35 32.76 -0.72
N LYS A 528 21.11 33.39 0.15
CA LYS A 528 20.94 33.27 1.61
C LYS A 528 19.48 33.52 2.00
N GLY A 529 18.89 32.56 2.71
CA GLY A 529 17.49 32.55 3.15
C GLY A 529 16.56 31.70 2.26
N ASP A 530 16.95 31.40 1.02
CA ASP A 530 16.10 30.61 0.13
C ASP A 530 16.13 29.12 0.49
N THR A 531 15.01 28.44 0.27
CA THR A 531 14.87 27.00 0.49
C THR A 531 15.48 26.21 -0.66
N VAL A 532 16.04 25.04 -0.35
CA VAL A 532 16.55 24.06 -1.31
C VAL A 532 15.99 22.69 -0.99
N ILE A 533 15.75 21.91 -2.05
CA ILE A 533 15.12 20.58 -1.96
C ILE A 533 16.20 19.51 -2.13
N GLY A 534 16.19 18.48 -1.29
CA GLY A 534 17.06 17.32 -1.38
C GLY A 534 16.87 16.57 -2.70
N GLY A 535 17.97 16.07 -3.26
CA GLY A 535 18.02 15.41 -4.57
C GLY A 535 18.16 16.35 -5.77
N THR A 536 18.02 17.67 -5.58
CA THR A 536 18.27 18.66 -6.63
C THR A 536 19.76 18.88 -6.87
N VAL A 537 20.12 19.37 -8.07
CA VAL A 537 21.52 19.51 -8.48
C VAL A 537 21.94 20.98 -8.41
N ASN A 538 23.02 21.26 -7.70
CA ASN A 538 23.62 22.58 -7.65
C ASN A 538 24.53 22.79 -8.87
N GLU A 539 24.46 23.94 -9.56
CA GLU A 539 25.20 24.15 -10.81
C GLU A 539 26.51 24.93 -10.63
N ASN A 540 26.44 26.22 -10.26
CA ASN A 540 27.53 27.16 -10.55
C ASN A 540 28.34 27.64 -9.32
N GLY A 541 27.73 27.70 -8.13
CA GLY A 541 28.34 28.25 -6.91
C GLY A 541 28.31 27.28 -5.74
N VAL A 542 29.16 27.47 -4.74
CA VAL A 542 29.10 26.70 -3.48
C VAL A 542 27.96 27.23 -2.62
N LEU A 543 27.15 26.32 -2.08
CA LEU A 543 26.09 26.64 -1.13
C LEU A 543 26.37 25.97 0.21
N HIS A 544 26.17 26.70 1.30
CA HIS A 544 26.06 26.12 2.63
C HIS A 544 24.59 26.07 2.98
N VAL A 545 24.08 24.86 3.18
CA VAL A 545 22.66 24.58 3.39
C VAL A 545 22.48 24.07 4.80
N ARG A 546 21.62 24.74 5.58
CA ARG A 546 21.22 24.21 6.89
C ARG A 546 20.04 23.27 6.72
N ALA A 547 20.21 22.02 7.14
CA ALA A 547 19.19 20.99 7.08
C ALA A 547 18.01 21.33 8.00
N THR A 548 16.79 21.21 7.46
CA THR A 548 15.52 21.49 8.18
C THR A 548 14.69 20.23 8.31
N PHE A 549 14.40 19.58 7.19
CA PHE A 549 13.72 18.29 7.13
C PHE A 549 14.73 17.24 6.69
N VAL A 550 14.86 16.18 7.49
CA VAL A 550 15.86 15.12 7.31
C VAL A 550 15.21 13.76 7.31
N GLY A 551 15.86 12.81 6.63
CA GLY A 551 15.39 11.43 6.55
C GLY A 551 13.95 11.33 6.03
N SER A 552 13.06 10.85 6.89
CA SER A 552 11.68 10.50 6.51
C SER A 552 10.75 11.70 6.30
N GLU A 553 11.15 12.89 6.76
CA GLU A 553 10.43 14.15 6.57
C GLU A 553 10.81 14.87 5.28
N SER A 554 11.93 14.49 4.64
CA SER A 554 12.38 15.14 3.40
C SER A 554 11.35 15.00 2.27
N ALA A 555 11.28 16.00 1.39
CA ALA A 555 10.38 16.05 0.25
C ALA A 555 10.54 14.81 -0.65
N LEU A 556 11.78 14.37 -0.89
CA LEU A 556 12.03 13.14 -1.65
C LEU A 556 11.48 11.91 -0.94
N ALA A 557 11.67 11.77 0.38
CA ALA A 557 11.12 10.66 1.14
C ALA A 557 9.57 10.69 1.16
N GLN A 558 8.96 11.87 1.23
CA GLN A 558 7.52 12.03 1.11
C GLN A 558 7.00 11.64 -0.28
N ILE A 559 7.69 12.05 -1.36
CA ILE A 559 7.36 11.63 -2.72
C ILE A 559 7.48 10.11 -2.86
N VAL A 560 8.55 9.51 -2.34
CA VAL A 560 8.73 8.05 -2.34
C VAL A 560 7.59 7.38 -1.58
N ARG A 561 7.26 7.85 -0.36
CA ARG A 561 6.13 7.34 0.44
C ARG A 561 4.81 7.44 -0.32
N LEU A 562 4.54 8.56 -1.00
CA LEU A 562 3.34 8.75 -1.81
C LEU A 562 3.31 7.78 -3.00
N VAL A 563 4.44 7.60 -3.69
CA VAL A 563 4.56 6.66 -4.82
C VAL A 563 4.37 5.22 -4.35
N GLU A 564 5.00 4.82 -3.25
CA GLU A 564 4.82 3.51 -2.63
C GLU A 564 3.36 3.28 -2.24
N SER A 565 2.73 4.25 -1.56
CA SER A 565 1.32 4.18 -1.15
C SER A 565 0.40 4.01 -2.36
N ALA A 566 0.67 4.72 -3.45
CA ALA A 566 -0.08 4.60 -4.70
C ALA A 566 0.10 3.22 -5.35
N GLN A 567 1.27 2.58 -5.21
CA GLN A 567 1.51 1.23 -5.71
C GLN A 567 0.87 0.12 -4.86
N MET A 568 0.57 0.39 -3.59
CA MET A 568 -0.17 -0.55 -2.74
C MET A 568 -1.63 -0.74 -3.19
N ALA A 569 -2.14 0.11 -4.08
CA ALA A 569 -3.50 0.00 -4.60
C ALA A 569 -3.63 -1.16 -5.62
N LYS A 570 -4.49 -2.14 -5.31
CA LYS A 570 -4.78 -3.27 -6.20
C LYS A 570 -5.47 -2.81 -7.49
N ALA A 571 -5.03 -3.35 -8.63
CA ALA A 571 -5.67 -3.11 -9.91
C ALA A 571 -7.12 -3.64 -9.95
N PRO A 572 -8.07 -2.94 -10.62
CA PRO A 572 -9.47 -3.33 -10.66
C PRO A 572 -9.69 -4.73 -11.25
N VAL A 573 -8.95 -5.12 -12.30
CA VAL A 573 -9.09 -6.44 -12.92
C VAL A 573 -8.62 -7.57 -12.00
N GLN A 574 -7.65 -7.32 -11.11
CA GLN A 574 -7.19 -8.31 -10.14
C GLN A 574 -8.26 -8.57 -9.07
N LYS A 575 -8.94 -7.50 -8.62
CA LYS A 575 -10.10 -7.64 -7.71
C LYS A 575 -11.20 -8.46 -8.36
N PHE A 576 -11.47 -8.25 -9.65
CA PHE A 576 -12.45 -9.03 -10.40
C PHE A 576 -12.06 -10.52 -10.53
N ALA A 577 -10.79 -10.83 -10.80
CA ALA A 577 -10.30 -12.21 -10.87
C ALA A 577 -10.38 -12.94 -9.50
N ASP A 578 -10.10 -12.21 -8.40
CA ASP A 578 -10.24 -12.74 -7.04
C ASP A 578 -11.73 -12.98 -6.69
N GLU A 579 -12.64 -12.08 -7.09
CA GLU A 579 -14.09 -12.22 -6.92
C GLU A 579 -14.63 -13.46 -7.65
N ILE A 580 -14.20 -13.64 -8.92
CA ILE A 580 -14.53 -14.85 -9.69
C ILE A 580 -14.03 -16.09 -8.96
N SER A 581 -12.79 -16.11 -8.49
CA SER A 581 -12.19 -17.28 -7.84
C SER A 581 -12.95 -17.68 -6.57
N ARG A 582 -13.44 -16.69 -5.79
CA ARG A 582 -14.24 -16.92 -4.57
C ARG A 582 -15.56 -17.65 -4.86
N VAL A 583 -16.21 -17.34 -5.99
CA VAL A 583 -17.49 -17.97 -6.38
C VAL A 583 -17.26 -19.27 -7.18
N PHE A 584 -16.24 -19.28 -8.02
CA PHE A 584 -15.95 -20.36 -8.95
C PHE A 584 -15.51 -21.64 -8.23
N VAL A 585 -14.66 -21.55 -7.19
CA VAL A 585 -14.17 -22.75 -6.49
C VAL A 585 -15.31 -23.53 -5.79
N PRO A 586 -16.18 -22.90 -4.98
CA PRO A 586 -17.35 -23.58 -4.41
C PRO A 586 -18.28 -24.17 -5.48
N LEU A 587 -18.51 -23.42 -6.57
CA LEU A 587 -19.34 -23.90 -7.68
C LEU A 587 -18.79 -25.17 -8.31
N VAL A 588 -17.48 -25.23 -8.58
CA VAL A 588 -16.81 -26.42 -9.14
C VAL A 588 -16.91 -27.61 -8.20
N ILE A 589 -16.75 -27.41 -6.89
CA ILE A 589 -16.90 -28.48 -5.90
C ILE A 589 -18.33 -29.02 -5.91
N ILE A 590 -19.33 -28.14 -5.92
CA ILE A 590 -20.75 -28.53 -5.99
C ILE A 590 -21.04 -29.30 -7.28
N LEU A 591 -20.57 -28.82 -8.43
CA LEU A 591 -20.77 -29.49 -9.72
C LEU A 591 -20.04 -30.84 -9.80
N SER A 592 -18.84 -30.95 -9.22
CA SER A 592 -18.09 -32.20 -9.13
C SER A 592 -18.84 -33.24 -8.27
N LEU A 593 -19.32 -32.83 -7.08
CA LEU A 593 -20.12 -33.67 -6.20
C LEU A 593 -21.45 -34.08 -6.84
N PHE A 594 -22.12 -33.14 -7.51
CA PHE A 594 -23.35 -33.40 -8.24
C PHE A 594 -23.11 -34.41 -9.39
N THR A 595 -22.02 -34.25 -10.13
CA THR A 595 -21.64 -35.19 -11.22
C THR A 595 -21.39 -36.58 -10.65
N TRP A 596 -20.59 -36.68 -9.58
CA TRP A 596 -20.34 -37.95 -8.90
C TRP A 596 -21.64 -38.62 -8.43
N LEU A 597 -22.52 -37.87 -7.77
CA LEU A 597 -23.79 -38.38 -7.25
C LEU A 597 -24.75 -38.80 -8.38
N ALA A 598 -24.87 -37.99 -9.43
CA ALA A 598 -25.73 -38.28 -10.58
C ALA A 598 -25.30 -39.57 -11.29
N TRP A 599 -24.01 -39.75 -11.52
CA TRP A 599 -23.48 -40.97 -12.12
C TRP A 599 -23.60 -42.19 -11.20
N LEU A 600 -23.41 -42.02 -9.89
CA LEU A 600 -23.62 -43.08 -8.92
C LEU A 600 -25.09 -43.54 -8.86
N LEU A 601 -26.04 -42.60 -8.88
CA LEU A 601 -27.47 -42.90 -8.93
C LEU A 601 -27.86 -43.55 -10.26
N ALA A 602 -27.38 -43.02 -11.39
CA ALA A 602 -27.61 -43.62 -12.71
C ALA A 602 -27.12 -45.08 -12.78
N ALA A 603 -26.00 -45.39 -12.11
CA ALA A 603 -25.48 -46.74 -11.99
C ALA A 603 -26.42 -47.65 -11.19
N ARG A 604 -26.93 -47.13 -10.05
CA ARG A 604 -27.81 -47.87 -9.15
C ARG A 604 -29.17 -48.18 -9.78
N PHE A 605 -29.69 -47.25 -10.59
CA PHE A 605 -30.95 -47.39 -11.33
C PHE A 605 -30.79 -48.08 -12.70
N HIS A 606 -29.59 -48.58 -13.04
CA HIS A 606 -29.30 -49.25 -14.32
C HIS A 606 -29.69 -48.43 -15.56
N VAL A 607 -29.56 -47.10 -15.48
CA VAL A 607 -29.95 -46.17 -16.55
C VAL A 607 -29.01 -46.27 -17.75
N TYR A 608 -27.75 -46.65 -17.53
CA TYR A 608 -26.78 -46.89 -18.61
C TYR A 608 -26.37 -48.38 -18.67
N PRO A 609 -26.10 -48.90 -19.88
CA PRO A 609 -25.76 -50.31 -20.07
C PRO A 609 -24.40 -50.65 -19.43
N LYS A 610 -24.30 -51.86 -18.86
CA LYS A 610 -23.07 -52.35 -18.22
C LYS A 610 -21.86 -52.41 -19.15
N SER A 611 -22.06 -52.36 -20.46
CA SER A 611 -20.99 -52.30 -21.48
C SER A 611 -20.18 -51.01 -21.45
N TRP A 612 -20.69 -49.93 -20.83
CA TRP A 612 -19.97 -48.67 -20.70
C TRP A 612 -18.97 -48.68 -19.53
N ILE A 613 -19.07 -49.66 -18.64
CA ILE A 613 -18.14 -49.82 -17.53
C ILE A 613 -16.95 -50.63 -18.05
N PRO A 614 -15.71 -50.09 -18.04
CA PRO A 614 -14.53 -50.85 -18.38
C PRO A 614 -14.45 -52.10 -17.49
N SER A 615 -14.02 -53.24 -18.03
CA SER A 615 -13.86 -54.49 -17.27
C SER A 615 -12.92 -54.36 -16.06
N SER A 616 -12.10 -53.30 -16.03
CA SER A 616 -11.18 -52.93 -14.97
C SER A 616 -11.76 -52.02 -13.89
N MET A 617 -13.03 -51.58 -13.97
CA MET A 617 -13.61 -50.60 -13.04
C MET A 617 -14.96 -51.01 -12.50
N ASP A 618 -15.26 -50.57 -11.27
CA ASP A 618 -16.58 -50.68 -10.67
C ASP A 618 -17.42 -49.41 -10.95
N SER A 619 -18.75 -49.53 -10.85
CA SER A 619 -19.70 -48.43 -11.05
C SER A 619 -19.38 -47.21 -10.18
N PHE A 620 -18.95 -47.45 -8.94
CA PHE A 620 -18.53 -46.40 -8.01
C PHE A 620 -17.24 -45.69 -8.49
N GLN A 621 -16.27 -46.43 -8.99
CA GLN A 621 -14.99 -45.88 -9.46
C GLN A 621 -15.18 -45.03 -10.70
N LEU A 622 -16.04 -45.46 -11.63
CA LEU A 622 -16.38 -44.70 -12.82
C LEU A 622 -17.06 -43.36 -12.44
N ALA A 623 -18.03 -43.39 -11.54
CA ALA A 623 -18.69 -42.17 -11.05
C ALA A 623 -17.70 -41.23 -10.35
N LEU A 624 -16.80 -41.77 -9.53
CA LEU A 624 -15.77 -41.02 -8.83
C LEU A 624 -14.76 -40.41 -9.81
N GLN A 625 -14.36 -41.13 -10.85
CA GLN A 625 -13.48 -40.62 -11.91
C GLN A 625 -14.09 -39.43 -12.65
N PHE A 626 -15.39 -39.45 -12.96
CA PHE A 626 -16.06 -38.30 -13.56
C PHE A 626 -16.07 -37.09 -12.62
N GLY A 627 -16.36 -37.30 -11.33
CA GLY A 627 -16.25 -36.24 -10.32
C GLY A 627 -14.85 -35.63 -10.24
N ILE A 628 -13.82 -36.48 -10.17
CA ILE A 628 -12.41 -36.06 -10.15
C ILE A 628 -12.05 -35.30 -11.43
N SER A 629 -12.47 -35.79 -12.58
CA SER A 629 -12.18 -35.17 -13.87
C SER A 629 -12.78 -33.77 -13.96
N VAL A 630 -14.03 -33.57 -13.53
CA VAL A 630 -14.65 -32.23 -13.45
C VAL A 630 -13.84 -31.31 -12.53
N MET A 631 -13.43 -31.80 -11.36
CA MET A 631 -12.66 -31.01 -10.39
C MET A 631 -11.28 -30.60 -10.92
N VAL A 632 -10.56 -31.56 -11.54
CA VAL A 632 -9.19 -31.36 -12.03
C VAL A 632 -9.16 -30.47 -13.27
N ILE A 633 -10.05 -30.72 -14.24
CA ILE A 633 -10.11 -29.94 -15.49
C ILE A 633 -10.51 -28.49 -15.21
N ALA A 634 -11.33 -28.26 -14.18
CA ALA A 634 -11.76 -26.94 -13.80
C ALA A 634 -10.67 -26.08 -13.11
N CYS A 635 -9.43 -26.57 -12.86
CA CYS A 635 -8.41 -25.71 -12.25
C CYS A 635 -8.17 -24.46 -13.11
N PRO A 636 -8.44 -23.23 -12.62
CA PRO A 636 -8.20 -22.00 -13.36
C PRO A 636 -6.74 -21.56 -13.24
N CYS A 637 -5.82 -22.53 -13.21
CA CYS A 637 -4.40 -22.35 -12.93
C CYS A 637 -3.76 -21.26 -13.85
N ALA A 638 -4.19 -21.17 -15.11
CA ALA A 638 -3.73 -20.14 -16.06
C ALA A 638 -4.34 -18.75 -15.81
N LEU A 639 -5.58 -18.69 -15.30
CA LEU A 639 -6.31 -17.43 -15.08
C LEU A 639 -5.63 -16.56 -14.02
N GLY A 640 -5.13 -17.19 -12.94
CA GLY A 640 -4.44 -16.48 -11.85
C GLY A 640 -3.09 -15.88 -12.23
N LEU A 641 -2.47 -16.37 -13.31
CA LEU A 641 -1.14 -15.95 -13.76
C LEU A 641 -1.18 -15.03 -14.99
N ALA A 642 -2.25 -15.08 -15.78
CA ALA A 642 -2.37 -14.30 -17.01
C ALA A 642 -2.25 -12.80 -16.74
N THR A 643 -3.04 -12.27 -15.81
CA THR A 643 -3.07 -10.84 -15.49
C THR A 643 -1.76 -10.32 -14.91
N PRO A 644 -1.18 -10.91 -13.85
CA PRO A 644 0.07 -10.41 -13.29
C PRO A 644 1.22 -10.45 -14.29
N THR A 645 1.29 -11.50 -15.12
CA THR A 645 2.32 -11.63 -16.16
C THR A 645 2.17 -10.55 -17.21
N ALA A 646 0.95 -10.30 -17.71
CA ALA A 646 0.69 -9.29 -18.72
C ALA A 646 1.07 -7.88 -18.24
N VAL A 647 0.61 -7.49 -17.03
CA VAL A 647 0.93 -6.18 -16.44
C VAL A 647 2.43 -6.01 -16.25
N MET A 648 3.12 -7.05 -15.79
CA MET A 648 4.54 -6.98 -15.48
C MET A 648 5.41 -6.91 -16.75
N VAL A 649 5.09 -7.69 -17.79
CA VAL A 649 5.76 -7.57 -19.10
C VAL A 649 5.49 -6.20 -19.71
N ALA A 650 4.24 -5.72 -19.69
CA ALA A 650 3.89 -4.40 -20.23
C ALA A 650 4.66 -3.26 -19.53
N THR A 651 4.80 -3.34 -18.21
CA THR A 651 5.57 -2.37 -17.43
C THR A 651 7.06 -2.43 -17.78
N GLY A 652 7.62 -3.62 -17.92
CA GLY A 652 9.03 -3.80 -18.29
C GLY A 652 9.35 -3.29 -19.71
N VAL A 653 8.47 -3.58 -20.68
CA VAL A 653 8.59 -3.06 -22.05
C VAL A 653 8.41 -1.54 -22.08
N GLY A 654 7.41 -1.00 -21.37
CA GLY A 654 7.22 0.45 -21.23
C GLY A 654 8.46 1.14 -20.68
N ALA A 655 9.09 0.59 -19.64
CA ALA A 655 10.31 1.13 -19.08
C ALA A 655 11.48 1.15 -20.08
N SER A 656 11.62 0.13 -20.92
CA SER A 656 12.64 0.11 -22.00
C SER A 656 12.42 1.19 -23.07
N GLN A 657 11.20 1.72 -23.16
CA GLN A 657 10.82 2.83 -24.05
C GLN A 657 10.74 4.18 -23.32
N GLY A 658 11.21 4.26 -22.07
CA GLY A 658 11.18 5.50 -21.28
C GLY A 658 9.82 5.84 -20.67
N VAL A 659 8.84 4.92 -20.70
CA VAL A 659 7.51 5.10 -20.11
C VAL A 659 7.44 4.35 -18.78
N LEU A 660 7.47 5.09 -17.68
CA LEU A 660 7.35 4.52 -16.33
C LEU A 660 5.88 4.36 -15.93
N ILE A 661 5.40 3.13 -15.93
CA ILE A 661 4.01 2.81 -15.60
C ILE A 661 3.89 2.40 -14.13
N LYS A 662 3.11 3.17 -13.35
CA LYS A 662 2.87 2.92 -11.92
C LYS A 662 1.75 1.89 -11.73
N GLY A 663 2.10 0.61 -11.81
CA GLY A 663 1.19 -0.52 -11.51
C GLY A 663 0.17 -0.85 -12.60
N GLY A 664 -0.64 -1.89 -12.37
CA GLY A 664 -1.62 -2.40 -13.36
C GLY A 664 -2.81 -1.48 -13.60
N GLN A 665 -3.22 -0.72 -12.58
CA GLN A 665 -4.35 0.21 -12.71
C GLN A 665 -4.06 1.34 -13.70
N ALA A 666 -2.82 1.82 -13.77
CA ALA A 666 -2.42 2.85 -14.73
C ALA A 666 -2.52 2.34 -16.18
N LEU A 667 -2.11 1.08 -16.43
CA LEU A 667 -2.27 0.41 -17.72
C LEU A 667 -3.75 0.30 -18.14
N GLU A 668 -4.60 -0.15 -17.24
CA GLU A 668 -6.05 -0.26 -17.51
C GLU A 668 -6.71 1.10 -17.70
N SER A 669 -6.34 2.08 -16.87
CA SER A 669 -6.93 3.42 -16.93
C SER A 669 -6.52 4.13 -18.21
N ALA A 670 -5.26 3.97 -18.65
CA ALA A 670 -4.76 4.51 -19.91
C ALA A 670 -5.59 4.03 -21.12
N GLN A 671 -6.10 2.79 -21.10
CA GLN A 671 -7.01 2.29 -22.13
C GLN A 671 -8.35 3.05 -22.17
N LYS A 672 -8.80 3.59 -21.03
CA LYS A 672 -10.06 4.32 -20.88
C LYS A 672 -9.91 5.84 -21.04
N VAL A 673 -8.69 6.32 -21.32
CA VAL A 673 -8.45 7.76 -21.51
C VAL A 673 -8.94 8.18 -22.89
N ASP A 674 -10.00 8.99 -22.92
CA ASP A 674 -10.54 9.57 -24.15
C ASP A 674 -10.01 10.99 -24.43
N CYS A 675 -9.47 11.66 -23.41
CA CYS A 675 -8.98 13.03 -23.48
C CYS A 675 -7.66 13.18 -22.72
N ILE A 676 -6.67 13.80 -23.36
CA ILE A 676 -5.39 14.15 -22.74
C ILE A 676 -5.32 15.68 -22.69
N VAL A 677 -5.25 16.22 -21.48
CA VAL A 677 -5.02 17.65 -21.23
C VAL A 677 -3.54 17.84 -20.95
N PHE A 678 -2.91 18.72 -21.72
CA PHE A 678 -1.49 19.08 -21.59
C PHE A 678 -1.32 20.42 -20.91
#